data_AF-A0A7C4D5K6-F1
#
_entry.id   AF-A0A7C4D5K6-F1
#
_cell.length_a   1.000
_cell.length_b   1.000
_cell.length_c   1.000
_cell.angle_alpha   90.00
_cell.angle_beta   90.00
_cell.angle_gamma   90.00
#
_symmetry.space_group_name_H-M   'P 1'
#
loop_
_entity.id
_entity.type
_entity.pdbx_description
1 polymer ?
#
loop_
_entity_poly.entity_id
_entity_poly.type
_entity_poly.pdbx_seq_one_letter_code
_entity_poly.pdbx_strand_id
1 'polypeptide(L)'
;MLREKKKKASRSYGLIIKALLFIALLSALVVTTPMNVVSATPQLPLPPGIPRGDVLVIENGVVCPGGWGPDPYQFNYYVVGWATACTGFLQTACGGPLWFMNLTDGRLILWLAEKPPIYSPDYRTLWIVLRKGITWSDGHPFTADDLVFTIEYCRDHPELGLCNVRVTGQVESVKKLDDYTVEIRLKKPNPYYHYEWTMRHYGWPVNFYVIPKHVFETVKDPVKYNFYPPVCLGPYKLIDADPHGKWYLWERLENWWGAKLLGIKPSPKYLLFIALGGQERSVISMTNNELDFTEFTSEYVGVIMERNTYALAWNGRNFPWAWTRDEGTRELVFNILKYPFNLTEVRWALTYAIDYRVIFGAYKTPDGSSAVPNPLPVSRFYPLEQLYVQGLKDELKKYNLDDSPPKEIQNYLKILGLDPEITWFKYDPERATKLLQAVGFYKGPDGKWRMPDGRLFEVNLISLPGAEFSFPLVTIVADQWRRFGIEVKLEALEAYWDRVYSHTWDVAFEWPGGGFPTLDWWESPREWHSGQCVPGARLPWVGYIMCYGLPPERIPEDVRKNIEVAKTVFPDREKLDRLVEQYINTPPWDPSIVDIVKELLKIHLKYRFWITVFSPARYMVANSYCWEGWPTLTNRYAEPKPYCSSFLFTILGVKPSGRCPIKDAASEPAKIPKQITVEFKPLVSETPPTAPPTPTVTITTPTPTITVTPTVMATTVTVTTSVPVTVTTAEIRIVTSIVTTKVEVPTIDWTLVTVLSIMILIVGVAIGYVLRARKKTVAKS
;
A
#
# COMPACT_ATOMS: atom_id res chain seq x y z
N MET A 1 -6.62 -17.96 72.37
CA MET A 1 -6.10 -16.97 71.40
C MET A 1 -4.69 -17.28 70.86
N LEU A 2 -3.63 -17.44 71.66
CA LEU A 2 -2.26 -17.72 71.13
C LEU A 2 -2.12 -19.08 70.39
N ARG A 3 -2.87 -20.10 70.80
CA ARG A 3 -2.92 -21.42 70.12
C ARG A 3 -3.60 -21.37 68.74
N GLU A 4 -4.60 -20.51 68.55
CA GLU A 4 -5.27 -20.33 67.25
C GLU A 4 -4.43 -19.52 66.27
N LYS A 5 -3.72 -18.48 66.72
CA LYS A 5 -2.78 -17.74 65.86
C LYS A 5 -1.64 -18.62 65.35
N LYS A 6 -1.09 -19.53 66.19
CA LYS A 6 -0.09 -20.53 65.75
C LYS A 6 -0.65 -21.54 64.73
N LYS A 7 -1.91 -21.99 64.90
CA LYS A 7 -2.56 -22.91 63.95
C LYS A 7 -2.82 -22.26 62.58
N LYS A 8 -3.20 -20.97 62.57
CA LYS A 8 -3.46 -20.19 61.34
C LYS A 8 -2.15 -19.93 60.57
N ALA A 9 -1.08 -19.52 61.26
CA ALA A 9 0.24 -19.34 60.65
C ALA A 9 0.77 -20.67 60.07
N SER A 10 0.67 -21.78 60.82
CA SER A 10 1.09 -23.10 60.36
C SER A 10 0.35 -23.57 59.09
N ARG A 11 -0.94 -23.23 58.93
CA ARG A 11 -1.72 -23.54 57.72
C ARG A 11 -1.29 -22.67 56.54
N SER A 12 -1.02 -21.38 56.76
CA SER A 12 -0.54 -20.47 55.71
C SER A 12 0.84 -20.88 55.16
N TYR A 13 1.78 -21.27 56.02
CA TYR A 13 3.09 -21.77 55.57
C TYR A 13 2.99 -23.11 54.84
N GLY A 14 2.07 -23.99 55.23
CA GLY A 14 1.80 -25.24 54.52
C GLY A 14 1.23 -25.02 53.11
N LEU A 15 0.39 -24.00 52.92
CA LEU A 15 -0.14 -23.61 51.62
C LEU A 15 0.92 -22.99 50.71
N ILE A 16 1.79 -22.13 51.25
CA ILE A 16 2.88 -21.51 50.48
C ILE A 16 3.90 -22.56 50.02
N ILE A 17 4.25 -23.52 50.89
CA ILE A 17 5.16 -24.62 50.51
C ILE A 17 4.53 -25.53 49.45
N LYS A 18 3.22 -25.80 49.54
CA LYS A 18 2.52 -26.57 48.50
C LYS A 18 2.43 -25.81 47.18
N ALA A 19 2.21 -24.49 47.21
CA ALA A 19 2.22 -23.66 46.01
C ALA A 19 3.61 -23.59 45.36
N LEU A 20 4.67 -23.46 46.15
CA LEU A 20 6.05 -23.47 45.65
C LEU A 20 6.46 -24.84 45.10
N LEU A 21 6.03 -25.94 45.74
CA LEU A 21 6.23 -27.30 45.21
C LEU A 21 5.43 -27.55 43.94
N PHE A 22 4.22 -26.99 43.82
CA PHE A 22 3.40 -27.09 42.62
C PHE A 22 4.01 -26.28 41.46
N ILE A 23 4.55 -25.09 41.74
CA ILE A 23 5.29 -24.27 40.77
C ILE A 23 6.59 -24.97 40.36
N ALA A 24 7.31 -25.59 41.30
CA ALA A 24 8.52 -26.38 41.03
C ALA A 24 8.21 -27.65 40.21
N LEU A 25 7.08 -28.33 40.46
CA LEU A 25 6.65 -29.47 39.64
C LEU A 25 6.22 -29.04 38.24
N LEU A 26 5.51 -27.91 38.10
CA LEU A 26 5.15 -27.34 36.79
C LEU A 26 6.40 -26.94 36.00
N SER A 27 7.41 -26.35 36.65
CA SER A 27 8.67 -26.02 36.00
C SER A 27 9.52 -27.25 35.68
N ALA A 28 9.46 -28.33 36.47
CA ALA A 28 10.11 -29.60 36.13
C ALA A 28 9.40 -30.37 35.01
N LEU A 29 8.07 -30.27 34.89
CA LEU A 29 7.29 -30.86 33.80
C LEU A 29 7.56 -30.16 32.45
N VAL A 30 7.83 -28.85 32.48
CA VAL A 30 8.20 -28.06 31.29
C VAL A 30 9.62 -28.38 30.81
N VAL A 31 10.48 -28.97 31.65
CA VAL A 31 11.91 -29.20 31.33
C VAL A 31 12.22 -30.64 30.90
N THR A 32 11.32 -31.61 31.06
CA THR A 32 11.67 -33.05 30.86
C THR A 32 10.79 -33.86 29.91
N THR A 33 9.77 -33.28 29.28
CA THR A 33 9.36 -33.84 27.99
C THR A 33 10.36 -33.35 26.96
N PRO A 34 11.17 -34.21 26.32
CA PRO A 34 11.70 -33.85 25.02
C PRO A 34 10.45 -33.64 24.17
N MET A 35 10.04 -32.38 23.99
CA MET A 35 9.34 -32.03 22.78
C MET A 35 10.32 -32.48 21.71
N ASN A 36 10.04 -33.63 21.10
CA ASN A 36 10.36 -33.81 19.70
C ASN A 36 9.60 -32.67 19.03
N VAL A 37 10.21 -31.49 19.03
CA VAL A 37 9.98 -30.47 18.03
C VAL A 37 10.50 -31.16 16.78
N VAL A 38 9.65 -32.00 16.18
CA VAL A 38 9.65 -32.12 14.75
C VAL A 38 9.38 -30.69 14.33
N SER A 39 10.45 -29.96 14.02
CA SER A 39 10.33 -28.75 13.23
C SER A 39 9.76 -29.24 11.91
N ALA A 40 8.45 -29.34 11.82
CA ALA A 40 7.79 -29.24 10.54
C ALA A 40 7.99 -27.79 10.13
N THR A 41 9.20 -27.47 9.65
CA THR A 41 9.38 -26.36 8.72
C THR A 41 8.35 -26.64 7.62
N PRO A 42 7.37 -25.76 7.39
CA PRO A 42 6.44 -25.96 6.29
C PRO A 42 7.28 -26.01 5.02
N GLN A 43 7.44 -27.21 4.46
CA GLN A 43 8.04 -27.33 3.15
C GLN A 43 7.14 -26.55 2.20
N LEU A 44 7.75 -25.66 1.40
CA LEU A 44 7.00 -24.85 0.44
C LEU A 44 6.10 -25.78 -0.40
N PRO A 45 4.83 -25.40 -0.65
CA PRO A 45 3.86 -26.21 -1.39
C PRO A 45 4.19 -26.21 -2.89
N LEU A 46 5.35 -26.78 -3.24
CA LEU A 46 5.86 -26.85 -4.59
C LEU A 46 5.61 -28.24 -5.15
N PRO A 47 5.14 -28.35 -6.40
CA PRO A 47 5.15 -29.61 -7.14
C PRO A 47 6.55 -30.28 -7.12
N PRO A 48 6.60 -31.62 -7.11
CA PRO A 48 7.88 -32.35 -7.12
C PRO A 48 8.78 -31.94 -8.28
N GLY A 49 10.07 -31.74 -8.00
CA GLY A 49 11.08 -31.45 -9.02
C GLY A 49 11.24 -29.98 -9.42
N ILE A 50 10.48 -29.06 -8.80
CA ILE A 50 10.72 -27.61 -8.95
C ILE A 50 11.85 -27.19 -8.00
N PRO A 51 12.98 -26.68 -8.51
CA PRO A 51 14.08 -26.26 -7.64
C PRO A 51 13.80 -24.87 -7.05
N ARG A 52 14.31 -24.61 -5.84
CA ARG A 52 14.04 -23.37 -5.10
C ARG A 52 14.43 -22.09 -5.85
N GLY A 53 15.50 -22.12 -6.65
CA GLY A 53 15.97 -20.98 -7.43
C GLY A 53 15.10 -20.63 -8.64
N ASP A 54 14.11 -21.47 -8.98
CA ASP A 54 13.11 -21.17 -10.01
C ASP A 54 11.87 -20.44 -9.46
N VAL A 55 11.71 -20.40 -8.14
CA VAL A 55 10.51 -19.88 -7.47
C VAL A 55 10.83 -18.60 -6.72
N LEU A 56 10.07 -17.55 -7.00
CA LEU A 56 10.04 -16.34 -6.18
C LEU A 56 8.90 -16.46 -5.16
N VAL A 57 9.23 -16.49 -3.87
CA VAL A 57 8.28 -16.71 -2.77
C VAL A 57 7.92 -15.39 -2.09
N ILE A 58 6.66 -14.98 -2.18
CA ILE A 58 6.15 -13.69 -1.70
C ILE A 58 5.04 -13.95 -0.69
N GLU A 59 5.05 -13.24 0.44
CA GLU A 59 4.01 -13.40 1.45
C GLU A 59 2.72 -12.61 1.12
N ASN A 60 1.56 -13.26 1.26
CA ASN A 60 0.23 -12.69 1.09
C ASN A 60 -0.24 -11.79 2.25
N GLY A 61 0.35 -11.94 3.44
CA GLY A 61 0.00 -11.15 4.64
C GLY A 61 0.14 -9.64 4.45
N VAL A 62 0.96 -9.23 3.48
CA VAL A 62 1.22 -7.84 3.07
C VAL A 62 0.13 -7.31 2.13
N VAL A 63 -0.60 -8.22 1.47
CA VAL A 63 -1.54 -7.94 0.39
C VAL A 63 -2.99 -8.04 0.84
N CYS A 64 -3.26 -8.87 1.85
CA CYS A 64 -4.60 -9.11 2.38
C CYS A 64 -4.66 -9.05 3.91
N PRO A 65 -5.62 -8.33 4.49
CA PRO A 65 -5.90 -8.42 5.92
C PRO A 65 -6.17 -9.89 6.31
N GLY A 66 -5.31 -10.47 7.15
CA GLY A 66 -5.35 -11.89 7.55
C GLY A 66 -4.45 -12.82 6.72
N GLY A 67 -4.05 -12.43 5.51
CA GLY A 67 -3.06 -13.14 4.70
C GLY A 67 -3.57 -14.33 3.89
N TRP A 68 -4.86 -14.65 3.87
CA TRP A 68 -5.43 -15.68 3.00
C TRP A 68 -6.62 -15.17 2.17
N GLY A 69 -6.85 -15.76 1.00
CA GLY A 69 -8.02 -15.44 0.16
C GLY A 69 -9.30 -16.07 0.73
N PRO A 70 -10.37 -15.29 1.01
CA PRO A 70 -11.62 -15.84 1.54
C PRO A 70 -12.34 -16.74 0.54
N ASP A 71 -12.22 -16.45 -0.77
CA ASP A 71 -12.61 -17.33 -1.86
C ASP A 71 -11.38 -17.56 -2.76
N PRO A 72 -10.75 -18.76 -2.72
CA PRO A 72 -9.53 -19.04 -3.48
C PRO A 72 -9.74 -19.10 -4.99
N TYR A 73 -10.99 -19.12 -5.45
CA TYR A 73 -11.31 -19.25 -6.86
C TYR A 73 -11.90 -17.97 -7.43
N GLN A 74 -11.93 -16.87 -6.69
CA GLN A 74 -12.46 -15.60 -7.17
C GLN A 74 -11.37 -14.75 -7.85
N PHE A 75 -11.45 -14.65 -9.18
CA PHE A 75 -10.56 -13.88 -10.05
C PHE A 75 -11.27 -12.79 -10.85
N ASN A 76 -12.59 -12.63 -10.70
CA ASN A 76 -13.34 -11.63 -11.46
C ASN A 76 -13.06 -10.20 -10.95
N TYR A 77 -12.52 -9.36 -11.83
CA TYR A 77 -12.13 -7.97 -11.57
C TYR A 77 -13.26 -7.08 -11.00
N TYR A 78 -14.51 -7.40 -11.32
CA TYR A 78 -15.66 -6.54 -11.04
C TYR A 78 -16.53 -7.02 -9.89
N VAL A 79 -16.21 -8.18 -9.30
CA VAL A 79 -16.83 -8.61 -8.05
C VAL A 79 -16.16 -7.89 -6.89
N VAL A 80 -16.98 -7.21 -6.09
CA VAL A 80 -16.53 -6.42 -4.95
C VAL A 80 -16.00 -7.32 -3.84
N GLY A 81 -14.75 -7.11 -3.41
CA GLY A 81 -14.15 -7.85 -2.30
C GLY A 81 -12.61 -7.87 -2.34
N TRP A 82 -12.02 -8.56 -1.36
CA TRP A 82 -10.55 -8.71 -1.23
C TRP A 82 -10.02 -10.00 -1.88
N ALA A 83 -10.89 -10.88 -2.37
CA ALA A 83 -10.48 -12.22 -2.82
C ALA A 83 -9.47 -12.17 -3.98
N THR A 84 -9.69 -11.31 -4.98
CA THR A 84 -8.77 -11.13 -6.11
C THR A 84 -7.41 -10.55 -5.68
N ALA A 85 -7.37 -9.74 -4.62
CA ALA A 85 -6.14 -9.15 -4.10
C ALA A 85 -5.17 -10.22 -3.57
N CYS A 86 -5.69 -11.28 -2.96
CA CYS A 86 -4.89 -12.27 -2.24
C CYS A 86 -4.24 -13.34 -3.13
N THR A 87 -4.47 -13.27 -4.44
CA THR A 87 -4.17 -14.39 -5.34
C THR A 87 -2.86 -14.25 -6.11
N GLY A 88 -2.15 -13.11 -6.00
CA GLY A 88 -1.02 -12.79 -6.90
C GLY A 88 -1.45 -12.07 -8.18
N PHE A 89 -2.76 -11.92 -8.38
CA PHE A 89 -3.36 -11.38 -9.59
C PHE A 89 -3.20 -9.85 -9.73
N LEU A 90 -3.38 -9.09 -8.63
CA LEU A 90 -3.24 -7.62 -8.62
C LEU A 90 -1.82 -7.15 -8.90
N GLN A 91 -0.82 -7.99 -8.63
CA GLN A 91 0.60 -7.76 -8.89
C GLN A 91 0.93 -7.88 -10.39
N THR A 92 -0.11 -7.99 -11.23
CA THR A 92 -0.06 -8.18 -12.69
C THR A 92 0.70 -9.42 -13.11
N ALA A 93 0.67 -10.47 -12.28
CA ALA A 93 0.98 -11.82 -12.73
C ALA A 93 0.07 -12.18 -13.92
N CYS A 94 -1.22 -11.83 -13.80
CA CYS A 94 -2.24 -12.12 -14.81
C CYS A 94 -2.80 -10.89 -15.54
N GLY A 95 -3.04 -9.77 -14.83
CA GLY A 95 -3.59 -8.57 -15.44
C GLY A 95 -2.58 -7.79 -16.31
N GLY A 96 -3.07 -6.81 -17.06
CA GLY A 96 -2.25 -5.82 -17.76
C GLY A 96 -3.04 -4.53 -18.02
N PRO A 97 -2.60 -3.36 -17.54
CA PRO A 97 -3.24 -2.08 -17.90
C PRO A 97 -2.82 -1.62 -19.29
N LEU A 98 -3.53 -0.62 -19.81
CA LEU A 98 -3.07 0.11 -20.98
C LEU A 98 -1.75 0.83 -20.71
N TRP A 99 -1.64 1.44 -19.53
CA TRP A 99 -0.48 2.20 -19.09
C TRP A 99 -0.17 1.95 -17.60
N PHE A 100 1.11 2.04 -17.23
CA PHE A 100 1.51 2.14 -15.82
C PHE A 100 1.96 3.56 -15.48
N MET A 101 1.61 4.01 -14.28
CA MET A 101 2.27 5.16 -13.67
C MET A 101 3.57 4.71 -13.02
N ASN A 102 4.70 5.30 -13.38
CA ASN A 102 5.93 5.13 -12.61
C ASN A 102 5.90 6.06 -11.40
N LEU A 103 5.69 5.50 -10.23
CA LEU A 103 5.63 6.23 -8.96
C LEU A 103 7.01 6.77 -8.50
N THR A 104 8.09 6.33 -9.13
CA THR A 104 9.44 6.85 -8.84
C THR A 104 9.72 8.20 -9.48
N ASP A 105 9.24 8.43 -10.72
CA ASP A 105 9.59 9.62 -11.51
C ASP A 105 8.38 10.30 -12.19
N GLY A 106 7.17 9.78 -11.97
CA GLY A 106 5.92 10.31 -12.52
C GLY A 106 5.70 10.06 -14.00
N ARG A 107 6.57 9.30 -14.69
CA ARG A 107 6.42 9.00 -16.11
C ARG A 107 5.40 7.91 -16.38
N LEU A 108 4.85 7.91 -17.59
CA LEU A 108 3.96 6.87 -18.05
C LEU A 108 4.79 5.75 -18.71
N ILE A 109 4.49 4.50 -18.40
CA ILE A 109 5.06 3.34 -19.10
C ILE A 109 3.98 2.77 -20.02
N LEU A 110 4.24 2.81 -21.32
CA LEU A 110 3.36 2.31 -22.37
C LEU A 110 3.38 0.78 -22.37
N TRP A 111 2.22 0.18 -22.09
CA TRP A 111 2.11 -1.27 -21.92
C TRP A 111 1.30 -1.92 -23.03
N LEU A 112 0.01 -2.21 -22.78
CA LEU A 112 -0.89 -2.71 -23.84
C LEU A 112 -1.17 -1.63 -24.89
N ALA A 113 -1.14 -0.36 -24.51
CA ALA A 113 -1.18 0.75 -25.44
C ALA A 113 0.22 1.02 -26.03
N GLU A 114 0.27 1.29 -27.33
CA GLU A 114 1.50 1.63 -28.05
C GLU A 114 1.88 3.11 -27.91
N LYS A 115 0.90 3.98 -27.67
CA LYS A 115 1.07 5.44 -27.57
C LYS A 115 0.60 5.98 -26.22
N PRO A 116 1.02 7.19 -25.80
CA PRO A 116 0.35 7.92 -24.74
C PRO A 116 -1.13 8.12 -25.07
N PRO A 117 -1.98 8.45 -24.08
CA PRO A 117 -3.36 8.85 -24.32
C PRO A 117 -3.41 10.01 -25.33
N ILE A 118 -4.35 9.99 -26.27
CA ILE A 118 -4.51 11.03 -27.30
C ILE A 118 -5.88 11.67 -27.15
N TYR A 119 -5.94 12.96 -26.83
CA TYR A 119 -7.20 13.68 -26.64
C TYR A 119 -7.52 14.61 -27.82
N SER A 120 -8.81 14.84 -28.06
CA SER A 120 -9.26 16.01 -28.81
C SER A 120 -8.94 17.30 -28.05
N PRO A 121 -8.82 18.46 -28.71
CA PRO A 121 -8.49 19.73 -28.04
C PRO A 121 -9.49 20.14 -26.96
N ASP A 122 -10.75 19.70 -27.06
CA ASP A 122 -11.81 19.95 -26.10
C ASP A 122 -11.91 18.89 -24.98
N TYR A 123 -10.99 17.91 -24.97
CA TYR A 123 -10.95 16.78 -24.03
C TYR A 123 -12.25 15.96 -23.95
N ARG A 124 -13.09 15.99 -24.99
CA ARG A 124 -14.31 15.17 -25.07
C ARG A 124 -14.10 13.86 -25.81
N THR A 125 -12.97 13.67 -26.48
CA THR A 125 -12.65 12.44 -27.19
C THR A 125 -11.28 11.95 -26.74
N LEU A 126 -11.19 10.67 -26.37
CA LEU A 126 -9.95 9.96 -26.10
C LEU A 126 -9.78 8.88 -27.17
N TRP A 127 -8.66 8.91 -27.89
CA TRP A 127 -8.22 7.83 -28.75
C TRP A 127 -7.15 6.99 -28.04
N ILE A 128 -7.32 5.67 -28.15
CA ILE A 128 -6.44 4.66 -27.58
C ILE A 128 -5.89 3.82 -28.73
N VAL A 129 -4.56 3.80 -28.88
CA VAL A 129 -3.86 3.00 -29.87
C VAL A 129 -3.20 1.82 -29.17
N LEU A 130 -3.71 0.62 -29.44
CA LEU A 130 -3.25 -0.65 -28.87
C LEU A 130 -2.02 -1.16 -29.63
N ARG A 131 -1.14 -1.83 -28.90
CA ARG A 131 0.02 -2.52 -29.46
C ARG A 131 -0.44 -3.76 -30.22
N LYS A 132 0.06 -3.91 -31.45
CA LYS A 132 -0.24 -5.05 -32.32
C LYS A 132 0.46 -6.32 -31.87
N GLY A 133 -0.20 -7.47 -32.08
CA GLY A 133 0.40 -8.79 -31.84
C GLY A 133 0.40 -9.25 -30.37
N ILE A 134 -0.36 -8.58 -29.50
CA ILE A 134 -0.63 -9.06 -28.14
C ILE A 134 -1.60 -10.23 -28.20
N THR A 135 -1.38 -11.23 -27.35
CA THR A 135 -2.28 -12.37 -27.17
C THR A 135 -2.59 -12.55 -25.69
N TRP A 136 -3.82 -12.97 -25.41
CA TRP A 136 -4.22 -13.55 -24.14
C TRP A 136 -3.45 -14.85 -23.88
N SER A 137 -3.44 -15.30 -22.62
CA SER A 137 -2.70 -16.50 -22.20
C SER A 137 -3.20 -17.81 -22.82
N ASP A 138 -4.42 -17.82 -23.34
CA ASP A 138 -5.02 -18.92 -24.08
C ASP A 138 -4.75 -18.86 -25.60
N GLY A 139 -4.01 -17.83 -26.06
CA GLY A 139 -3.62 -17.62 -27.45
C GLY A 139 -4.57 -16.73 -28.26
N HIS A 140 -5.73 -16.34 -27.73
CA HIS A 140 -6.63 -15.43 -28.44
C HIS A 140 -5.96 -14.06 -28.65
N PRO A 141 -6.09 -13.44 -29.84
CA PRO A 141 -5.56 -12.10 -30.07
C PRO A 141 -6.22 -11.06 -29.17
N PHE A 142 -5.42 -10.17 -28.59
CA PHE A 142 -5.93 -8.98 -27.89
C PHE A 142 -6.12 -7.84 -28.89
N THR A 143 -7.32 -7.29 -28.97
CA THR A 143 -7.68 -6.28 -29.98
C THR A 143 -8.58 -5.19 -29.41
N ALA A 144 -8.91 -4.20 -30.24
CA ALA A 144 -9.88 -3.17 -29.93
C ALA A 144 -11.24 -3.75 -29.51
N ASP A 145 -11.62 -4.95 -29.97
CA ASP A 145 -12.89 -5.59 -29.61
C ASP A 145 -12.98 -5.89 -28.11
N ASP A 146 -11.88 -6.26 -27.45
CA ASP A 146 -11.85 -6.51 -26.00
C ASP A 146 -12.08 -5.22 -25.20
N LEU A 147 -11.49 -4.11 -25.66
CA LEU A 147 -11.59 -2.82 -24.99
C LEU A 147 -12.99 -2.22 -25.15
N VAL A 148 -13.55 -2.28 -26.37
CA VAL A 148 -14.93 -1.89 -26.64
C VAL A 148 -15.86 -2.73 -25.78
N PHE A 149 -15.75 -4.06 -25.86
CA PHE A 149 -16.59 -4.98 -25.09
C PHE A 149 -16.53 -4.71 -23.58
N THR A 150 -15.34 -4.42 -23.02
CA THR A 150 -15.20 -4.08 -21.59
C THR A 150 -16.06 -2.89 -21.19
N ILE A 151 -16.06 -1.82 -21.99
CA ILE A 151 -16.84 -0.61 -21.73
C ILE A 151 -18.34 -0.91 -21.83
N GLU A 152 -18.75 -1.65 -22.86
CA GLU A 152 -20.16 -2.01 -23.08
C GLU A 152 -20.66 -2.97 -21.99
N TYR A 153 -19.85 -3.96 -21.62
CA TYR A 153 -20.15 -4.89 -20.55
C TYR A 153 -20.39 -4.16 -19.23
N CYS A 154 -19.54 -3.18 -18.86
CA CYS A 154 -19.78 -2.39 -17.67
C CYS A 154 -21.00 -1.47 -17.78
N ARG A 155 -21.28 -0.90 -18.95
CA ARG A 155 -22.47 -0.07 -19.20
C ARG A 155 -23.77 -0.86 -19.05
N ASP A 156 -23.78 -2.10 -19.50
CA ASP A 156 -25.00 -2.90 -19.66
C ASP A 156 -25.32 -3.76 -18.42
N HIS A 157 -24.41 -3.82 -17.44
CA HIS A 157 -24.57 -4.56 -16.17
C HIS A 157 -24.49 -3.65 -14.93
N PRO A 158 -25.61 -3.00 -14.53
CA PRO A 158 -25.68 -2.12 -13.36
C PRO A 158 -25.21 -2.76 -12.04
N GLU A 159 -25.36 -4.08 -11.90
CA GLU A 159 -24.93 -4.87 -10.75
C GLU A 159 -23.41 -4.87 -10.51
N LEU A 160 -22.61 -4.49 -11.52
CA LEU A 160 -21.15 -4.32 -11.39
C LEU A 160 -20.74 -3.02 -10.67
N GLY A 161 -21.71 -2.26 -10.16
CA GLY A 161 -21.49 -1.13 -9.26
C GLY A 161 -20.57 -0.06 -9.86
N LEU A 162 -19.36 0.09 -9.30
CA LEU A 162 -18.42 1.14 -9.69
C LEU A 162 -18.05 1.10 -11.18
N CYS A 163 -17.96 -0.09 -11.79
CA CYS A 163 -17.65 -0.19 -13.21
C CYS A 163 -18.76 0.46 -14.05
N ASN A 164 -20.01 0.15 -13.74
CA ASN A 164 -21.17 0.73 -14.40
C ASN A 164 -21.23 2.24 -14.20
N VAL A 165 -21.11 2.71 -12.96
CA VAL A 165 -21.21 4.14 -12.62
C VAL A 165 -20.14 4.96 -13.34
N ARG A 166 -18.91 4.44 -13.46
CA ARG A 166 -17.81 5.13 -14.17
C ARG A 166 -18.08 5.25 -15.67
N VAL A 167 -18.59 4.19 -16.31
CA VAL A 167 -18.93 4.24 -17.73
C VAL A 167 -20.17 5.12 -17.97
N THR A 168 -21.28 4.82 -17.29
CA THR A 168 -22.56 5.52 -17.50
C THR A 168 -22.51 6.98 -17.07
N GLY A 169 -21.64 7.35 -16.14
CA GLY A 169 -21.43 8.73 -15.70
C GLY A 169 -20.62 9.59 -16.68
N GLN A 170 -19.66 8.99 -17.41
CA GLN A 170 -18.66 9.75 -18.17
C GLN A 170 -18.66 9.49 -19.68
N VAL A 171 -18.95 8.25 -20.11
CA VAL A 171 -18.87 7.83 -21.52
C VAL A 171 -20.18 8.09 -22.25
N GLU A 172 -20.10 8.84 -23.35
CA GLU A 172 -21.19 9.05 -24.30
C GLU A 172 -21.27 7.91 -25.33
N SER A 173 -20.13 7.55 -25.93
CA SER A 173 -20.04 6.42 -26.86
C SER A 173 -18.62 5.86 -26.93
N VAL A 174 -18.52 4.60 -27.36
CA VAL A 174 -17.26 3.93 -27.65
C VAL A 174 -17.33 3.35 -29.07
N LYS A 175 -16.27 3.50 -29.86
CA LYS A 175 -16.19 3.01 -31.23
C LYS A 175 -14.85 2.35 -31.50
N LYS A 176 -14.90 1.20 -32.17
CA LYS A 176 -13.75 0.60 -32.84
C LYS A 176 -13.50 1.34 -34.15
N LEU A 177 -12.35 2.00 -34.30
CA LEU A 177 -11.94 2.63 -35.57
C LEU A 177 -11.25 1.62 -36.49
N ASP A 178 -10.43 0.75 -35.89
CA ASP A 178 -9.79 -0.41 -36.53
C ASP A 178 -9.48 -1.47 -35.44
N ASP A 179 -8.82 -2.58 -35.79
CA ASP A 179 -8.48 -3.67 -34.86
C ASP A 179 -7.60 -3.26 -33.66
N TYR A 180 -6.99 -2.09 -33.71
CA TYR A 180 -6.05 -1.60 -32.70
C TYR A 180 -6.28 -0.15 -32.28
N THR A 181 -7.35 0.49 -32.77
CA THR A 181 -7.66 1.89 -32.43
C THR A 181 -9.09 1.99 -31.91
N VAL A 182 -9.24 2.52 -30.70
CA VAL A 182 -10.53 2.78 -30.06
C VAL A 182 -10.72 4.27 -29.84
N GLU A 183 -11.91 4.76 -30.16
CA GLU A 183 -12.39 6.10 -29.86
C GLU A 183 -13.40 6.03 -28.70
N ILE A 184 -13.16 6.81 -27.65
CA ILE A 184 -14.08 6.99 -26.53
C ILE A 184 -14.51 8.45 -26.52
N ARG A 185 -15.81 8.69 -26.68
CA ARG A 185 -16.42 10.02 -26.57
C ARG A 185 -17.02 10.18 -25.18
N LEU A 186 -16.75 11.31 -24.55
CA LEU A 186 -17.14 11.64 -23.18
C LEU A 186 -18.28 12.65 -23.16
N LYS A 187 -19.17 12.52 -22.17
CA LYS A 187 -20.33 13.40 -21.99
C LYS A 187 -19.94 14.85 -21.68
N LYS A 188 -18.79 15.05 -21.06
CA LYS A 188 -18.22 16.35 -20.67
C LYS A 188 -16.70 16.33 -20.92
N PRO A 189 -16.05 17.49 -21.13
CA PRO A 189 -14.60 17.59 -21.15
C PRO A 189 -14.00 16.92 -19.90
N ASN A 190 -13.04 16.02 -20.08
CA ASN A 190 -12.34 15.39 -18.98
C ASN A 190 -10.89 15.02 -19.37
N PRO A 191 -9.89 15.87 -19.06
CA PRO A 191 -8.48 15.58 -19.36
C PRO A 191 -7.89 14.45 -18.49
N TYR A 192 -8.65 13.90 -17.54
CA TYR A 192 -8.23 12.86 -16.60
C TYR A 192 -8.71 11.45 -16.98
N TYR A 193 -9.55 11.28 -18.01
CA TYR A 193 -10.23 10.00 -18.26
C TYR A 193 -9.28 8.80 -18.50
N HIS A 194 -8.08 9.01 -19.03
CA HIS A 194 -7.09 7.95 -19.25
C HIS A 194 -6.58 7.30 -17.94
N TYR A 195 -6.72 7.98 -16.80
CA TYR A 195 -6.37 7.40 -15.50
C TYR A 195 -7.26 6.22 -15.13
N GLU A 196 -8.48 6.15 -15.67
CA GLU A 196 -9.38 5.00 -15.51
C GLU A 196 -8.78 3.70 -16.09
N TRP A 197 -7.82 3.83 -17.01
CA TRP A 197 -7.13 2.74 -17.72
C TRP A 197 -5.65 2.60 -17.33
N THR A 198 -5.20 3.49 -16.45
CA THR A 198 -3.83 3.47 -15.93
C THR A 198 -3.84 2.71 -14.63
N MET A 199 -2.86 1.82 -14.42
CA MET A 199 -2.76 1.16 -13.11
C MET A 199 -2.53 2.20 -12.00
N ARG A 200 -3.52 2.30 -11.11
CA ARG A 200 -3.56 3.07 -9.87
C ARG A 200 -3.22 2.17 -8.66
N HIS A 201 -2.52 2.74 -7.68
CA HIS A 201 -2.29 2.16 -6.35
C HIS A 201 -3.57 2.17 -5.49
N TYR A 202 -3.67 1.15 -4.61
CA TYR A 202 -4.79 0.74 -3.75
C TYR A 202 -5.91 -0.07 -4.42
N GLY A 203 -5.97 -1.33 -3.97
CA GLY A 203 -6.96 -2.35 -4.32
C GLY A 203 -8.36 -2.00 -3.83
N TRP A 204 -9.24 -1.86 -4.81
CA TRP A 204 -10.65 -2.27 -4.95
C TRP A 204 -11.01 -1.95 -6.42
N PRO A 205 -12.18 -2.24 -7.01
CA PRO A 205 -12.32 -2.15 -8.47
C PRO A 205 -12.42 -0.69 -8.93
N VAL A 206 -11.28 -0.01 -8.99
CA VAL A 206 -11.16 1.42 -9.29
C VAL A 206 -10.50 1.70 -10.64
N ASN A 207 -10.00 0.68 -11.35
CA ASN A 207 -9.52 0.84 -12.72
C ASN A 207 -10.20 -0.18 -13.65
N PHE A 208 -10.42 0.20 -14.89
CA PHE A 208 -10.83 -0.74 -15.93
C PHE A 208 -9.66 -1.69 -16.23
N TYR A 209 -9.76 -2.93 -15.77
CA TYR A 209 -9.03 -4.02 -16.37
C TYR A 209 -9.78 -4.47 -17.62
N VAL A 210 -9.07 -4.60 -18.74
CA VAL A 210 -9.69 -5.15 -19.94
C VAL A 210 -10.05 -6.60 -19.68
N ILE A 211 -11.28 -6.99 -20.02
CA ILE A 211 -11.75 -8.38 -19.94
C ILE A 211 -11.70 -9.04 -21.32
N PRO A 212 -11.39 -10.35 -21.38
CA PRO A 212 -11.38 -11.10 -22.64
C PRO A 212 -12.81 -11.27 -23.14
N LYS A 213 -13.15 -10.63 -24.26
CA LYS A 213 -14.49 -10.67 -24.84
C LYS A 213 -14.97 -12.11 -25.04
N HIS A 214 -14.12 -12.95 -25.63
CA HIS A 214 -14.43 -14.34 -25.97
C HIS A 214 -14.75 -15.23 -24.76
N VAL A 215 -14.40 -14.80 -23.55
CA VAL A 215 -14.77 -15.48 -22.30
C VAL A 215 -16.06 -14.87 -21.73
N PHE A 216 -16.07 -13.55 -21.56
CA PHE A 216 -17.12 -12.84 -20.83
C PHE A 216 -18.42 -12.69 -21.62
N GLU A 217 -18.40 -12.79 -22.96
CA GLU A 217 -19.63 -12.74 -23.78
C GLU A 217 -20.58 -13.91 -23.51
N THR A 218 -20.08 -15.01 -22.92
CA THR A 218 -20.88 -16.18 -22.56
C THR A 218 -21.39 -16.16 -21.11
N VAL A 219 -20.95 -15.18 -20.32
CA VAL A 219 -21.28 -15.07 -18.89
C VAL A 219 -22.71 -14.55 -18.72
N LYS A 220 -23.54 -15.34 -18.05
CA LYS A 220 -24.95 -14.99 -17.78
C LYS A 220 -25.15 -14.13 -16.53
N ASP A 221 -24.30 -14.32 -15.53
CA ASP A 221 -24.39 -13.63 -14.24
C ASP A 221 -22.99 -13.08 -13.89
N PRO A 222 -22.74 -11.79 -14.18
CA PRO A 222 -21.44 -11.17 -13.99
C PRO A 222 -20.93 -11.20 -12.54
N VAL A 223 -21.83 -11.14 -11.56
CA VAL A 223 -21.45 -11.06 -10.14
C VAL A 223 -21.21 -12.44 -9.51
N LYS A 224 -21.67 -13.51 -10.15
CA LYS A 224 -21.40 -14.91 -9.73
C LYS A 224 -20.29 -15.59 -10.52
N TYR A 225 -19.87 -15.02 -11.64
CA TYR A 225 -18.79 -15.60 -12.42
C TYR A 225 -17.45 -15.37 -11.72
N ASN A 226 -16.75 -16.46 -11.43
CA ASN A 226 -15.51 -16.43 -10.66
C ASN A 226 -14.26 -16.17 -11.51
N PHE A 227 -14.35 -16.25 -12.85
CA PHE A 227 -13.21 -16.12 -13.77
C PHE A 227 -12.03 -17.06 -13.44
N TYR A 228 -12.33 -18.31 -13.10
CA TYR A 228 -11.35 -19.33 -12.72
C TYR A 228 -11.35 -20.55 -13.67
N PRO A 229 -10.19 -20.95 -14.22
CA PRO A 229 -8.90 -20.25 -14.15
C PRO A 229 -8.92 -18.93 -14.93
N PRO A 230 -8.13 -17.92 -14.53
CA PRO A 230 -8.12 -16.63 -15.21
C PRO A 230 -7.37 -16.70 -16.56
N VAL A 231 -7.83 -15.91 -17.52
CA VAL A 231 -7.17 -15.70 -18.82
C VAL A 231 -6.41 -14.37 -18.79
N CYS A 232 -5.10 -14.41 -18.99
CA CYS A 232 -4.16 -13.37 -18.57
C CYS A 232 -3.55 -12.59 -19.75
N LEU A 233 -3.28 -11.30 -19.54
CA LEU A 233 -2.41 -10.46 -20.38
C LEU A 233 -1.02 -10.27 -19.77
N GLY A 234 -0.86 -10.60 -18.50
CA GLY A 234 0.41 -10.59 -17.76
C GLY A 234 1.34 -11.75 -18.14
N PRO A 235 2.55 -11.79 -17.57
CA PRO A 235 3.57 -12.76 -17.94
C PRO A 235 3.39 -14.16 -17.33
N TYR A 236 2.38 -14.37 -16.48
CA TYR A 236 2.15 -15.63 -15.79
C TYR A 236 0.72 -16.13 -15.97
N LYS A 237 0.55 -17.45 -15.84
CA LYS A 237 -0.75 -18.11 -15.72
C LYS A 237 -0.84 -18.82 -14.36
N LEU A 238 -2.04 -18.92 -13.81
CA LEU A 238 -2.26 -19.70 -12.59
C LEU A 238 -2.18 -21.19 -12.92
N ILE A 239 -1.40 -21.94 -12.15
CA ILE A 239 -1.27 -23.40 -12.35
C ILE A 239 -1.83 -24.21 -11.19
N ASP A 240 -1.84 -23.65 -9.98
CA ASP A 240 -2.39 -24.31 -8.81
C ASP A 240 -2.74 -23.29 -7.71
N ALA A 241 -3.70 -23.64 -6.86
CA ALA A 241 -4.14 -22.81 -5.76
C ALA A 241 -4.66 -23.68 -4.61
N ASP A 242 -4.35 -23.27 -3.39
CA ASP A 242 -4.84 -23.92 -2.19
C ASP A 242 -6.37 -23.79 -2.06
N PRO A 243 -7.12 -24.90 -1.84
CA PRO A 243 -8.56 -24.85 -1.62
C PRO A 243 -9.01 -24.05 -0.38
N HIS A 244 -8.08 -23.70 0.51
CA HIS A 244 -8.32 -22.83 1.67
C HIS A 244 -7.71 -21.43 1.51
N GLY A 245 -7.26 -21.07 0.29
CA GLY A 245 -6.73 -19.76 -0.05
C GLY A 245 -5.39 -19.41 0.59
N LYS A 246 -4.63 -20.41 1.06
CA LYS A 246 -3.33 -20.22 1.72
C LYS A 246 -2.17 -20.03 0.75
N TRP A 247 -2.26 -20.45 -0.49
CA TRP A 247 -1.23 -20.17 -1.48
C TRP A 247 -1.74 -20.22 -2.92
N TYR A 248 -1.02 -19.55 -3.81
CA TYR A 248 -1.29 -19.49 -5.24
C TYR A 248 0.02 -19.62 -6.00
N LEU A 249 0.08 -20.58 -6.92
CA LEU A 249 1.26 -20.87 -7.72
C LEU A 249 1.02 -20.44 -9.17
N TRP A 250 1.88 -19.55 -9.63
CA TRP A 250 1.86 -19.00 -10.99
C TRP A 250 3.07 -19.48 -11.77
N GLU A 251 2.88 -19.82 -13.04
CA GLU A 251 3.94 -20.23 -13.96
C GLU A 251 4.14 -19.17 -15.06
N ARG A 252 5.40 -18.79 -15.33
CA ARG A 252 5.77 -17.87 -16.39
C ARG A 252 5.39 -18.45 -17.76
N LEU A 253 4.70 -17.65 -18.56
CA LEU A 253 4.36 -17.92 -19.96
C LEU A 253 5.59 -17.70 -20.85
N GLU A 254 6.13 -18.76 -21.44
CA GLU A 254 7.31 -18.67 -22.30
C GLU A 254 7.03 -17.94 -23.62
N ASN A 255 5.79 -18.00 -24.11
CA ASN A 255 5.30 -17.32 -25.30
C ASN A 255 4.64 -15.96 -24.99
N TRP A 256 4.88 -15.39 -23.81
CA TRP A 256 4.30 -14.10 -23.44
C TRP A 256 4.62 -13.01 -24.46
N TRP A 257 3.61 -12.23 -24.85
CA TRP A 257 3.74 -11.17 -25.85
C TRP A 257 4.80 -10.14 -25.45
N GLY A 258 4.98 -9.85 -24.16
CA GLY A 258 5.99 -8.90 -23.69
C GLY A 258 7.42 -9.37 -23.96
N ALA A 259 7.68 -10.68 -23.91
CA ALA A 259 8.97 -11.23 -24.28
C ALA A 259 9.21 -11.11 -25.79
N LYS A 260 8.19 -11.39 -26.61
CA LYS A 260 8.26 -11.31 -28.08
C LYS A 260 8.39 -9.88 -28.61
N LEU A 261 7.59 -8.96 -28.08
CA LEU A 261 7.43 -7.61 -28.62
C LEU A 261 8.35 -6.58 -27.94
N LEU A 262 8.66 -6.77 -26.65
CA LEU A 262 9.44 -5.81 -25.86
C LEU A 262 10.79 -6.35 -25.39
N GLY A 263 11.08 -7.63 -25.61
CA GLY A 263 12.29 -8.27 -25.07
C GLY A 263 12.29 -8.37 -23.54
N ILE A 264 11.12 -8.25 -22.91
CA ILE A 264 10.97 -8.27 -21.45
C ILE A 264 10.59 -9.70 -21.05
N LYS A 265 11.42 -10.34 -20.22
CA LYS A 265 11.13 -11.68 -19.69
C LYS A 265 11.44 -11.72 -18.20
N PRO A 266 10.44 -11.95 -17.31
CA PRO A 266 10.70 -12.12 -15.89
C PRO A 266 11.68 -13.26 -15.63
N SER A 267 12.61 -13.08 -14.68
CA SER A 267 13.58 -14.12 -14.35
C SER A 267 12.97 -15.32 -13.62
N PRO A 268 12.09 -15.18 -12.61
CA PRO A 268 11.43 -16.31 -11.98
C PRO A 268 10.62 -17.15 -12.97
N LYS A 269 10.74 -18.48 -12.87
CA LYS A 269 9.86 -19.39 -13.62
C LYS A 269 8.52 -19.51 -12.92
N TYR A 270 8.51 -19.49 -11.59
CA TYR A 270 7.32 -19.56 -10.77
C TYR A 270 7.23 -18.38 -9.78
N LEU A 271 6.01 -17.91 -9.54
CA LEU A 271 5.70 -17.06 -8.39
C LEU A 271 4.84 -17.86 -7.42
N LEU A 272 5.26 -17.91 -6.16
CA LEU A 272 4.48 -18.49 -5.08
C LEU A 272 4.05 -17.39 -4.14
N PHE A 273 2.76 -17.09 -4.15
CA PHE A 273 2.11 -16.21 -3.19
C PHE A 273 1.59 -17.05 -2.02
N ILE A 274 2.07 -16.81 -0.80
CA ILE A 274 1.83 -17.71 0.35
C ILE A 274 1.39 -16.99 1.63
N ALA A 275 0.45 -17.59 2.35
CA ALA A 275 -0.05 -17.18 3.64
C ALA A 275 0.68 -17.94 4.76
N LEU A 276 1.57 -17.29 5.51
CA LEU A 276 2.29 -17.95 6.60
C LEU A 276 1.49 -17.99 7.92
N GLY A 277 0.56 -17.04 8.09
CA GLY A 277 -0.36 -16.99 9.24
C GLY A 277 0.24 -16.31 10.48
N GLY A 278 1.17 -15.38 10.31
CA GLY A 278 1.73 -14.53 11.37
C GLY A 278 3.18 -14.13 11.10
N GLN A 279 3.56 -12.92 11.55
CA GLN A 279 4.90 -12.34 11.34
C GLN A 279 6.01 -13.19 11.99
N GLU A 280 5.72 -13.94 13.06
CA GLU A 280 6.68 -14.85 13.69
C GLU A 280 7.09 -15.98 12.74
N ARG A 281 6.15 -16.51 11.96
CA ARG A 281 6.43 -17.51 10.93
C ARG A 281 7.16 -16.89 9.75
N SER A 282 6.81 -15.67 9.36
CA SER A 282 7.53 -14.90 8.34
C SER A 282 9.00 -14.69 8.73
N VAL A 283 9.29 -14.37 10.00
CA VAL A 283 10.68 -14.28 10.50
C VAL A 283 11.39 -15.62 10.38
N ILE A 284 10.77 -16.73 10.75
CA ILE A 284 11.38 -18.07 10.64
C ILE A 284 11.67 -18.41 9.17
N SER A 285 10.68 -18.29 8.28
CA SER A 285 10.85 -18.60 6.86
C SER A 285 11.86 -17.68 6.18
N MET A 286 11.89 -16.39 6.53
CA MET A 286 12.89 -15.46 6.02
C MET A 286 14.29 -15.81 6.55
N THR A 287 14.43 -16.20 7.82
CA THR A 287 15.71 -16.64 8.41
C THR A 287 16.23 -17.92 7.72
N ASN A 288 15.33 -18.83 7.36
CA ASN A 288 15.65 -20.09 6.68
C ASN A 288 15.84 -19.94 5.16
N ASN A 289 15.73 -18.72 4.60
CA ASN A 289 15.76 -18.45 3.15
C ASN A 289 14.65 -19.14 2.35
N GLU A 290 13.54 -19.46 3.00
CA GLU A 290 12.33 -20.03 2.38
C GLU A 290 11.39 -18.94 1.83
N LEU A 291 11.47 -17.73 2.38
CA LEU A 291 10.72 -16.54 1.95
C LEU A 291 11.67 -15.55 1.26
N ASP A 292 11.25 -15.00 0.11
CA ASP A 292 12.05 -14.04 -0.66
C ASP A 292 11.66 -12.59 -0.41
N PHE A 293 10.39 -12.33 -0.11
CA PHE A 293 9.92 -10.96 0.06
C PHE A 293 8.68 -10.87 0.96
N THR A 294 8.70 -9.95 1.92
CA THR A 294 7.53 -9.59 2.74
C THR A 294 7.67 -8.17 3.32
N GLU A 295 6.62 -7.69 3.96
CA GLU A 295 6.59 -6.49 4.79
C GLU A 295 6.50 -6.92 6.26
N PHE A 296 7.39 -6.38 7.08
CA PHE A 296 7.40 -6.59 8.52
C PHE A 296 6.84 -5.37 9.24
N THR A 297 6.20 -5.57 10.38
CA THR A 297 6.02 -4.47 11.33
C THR A 297 7.37 -4.09 11.96
N SER A 298 7.47 -2.86 12.44
CA SER A 298 8.69 -2.26 13.00
C SER A 298 9.48 -3.19 13.95
N GLU A 299 8.79 -3.90 14.82
CA GLU A 299 9.35 -4.76 15.87
C GLU A 299 10.10 -5.99 15.32
N TYR A 300 9.72 -6.51 14.14
CA TYR A 300 10.32 -7.70 13.56
C TYR A 300 11.51 -7.41 12.64
N VAL A 301 11.57 -6.20 12.07
CA VAL A 301 12.63 -5.81 11.12
C VAL A 301 14.01 -5.92 11.77
N GLY A 302 14.16 -5.47 13.02
CA GLY A 302 15.45 -5.57 13.72
C GLY A 302 15.92 -7.03 13.88
N VAL A 303 14.99 -7.92 14.26
CA VAL A 303 15.27 -9.35 14.44
C VAL A 303 15.70 -10.01 13.13
N ILE A 304 15.00 -9.72 12.03
CA ILE A 304 15.35 -10.33 10.74
C ILE A 304 16.66 -9.79 10.19
N MET A 305 16.92 -8.50 10.35
CA MET A 305 18.19 -7.90 9.94
C MET A 305 19.34 -8.51 10.73
N GLU A 306 19.19 -8.78 12.03
CA GLU A 306 20.23 -9.45 12.83
C GLU A 306 20.46 -10.92 12.42
N ARG A 307 19.38 -11.68 12.23
CA ARG A 307 19.45 -13.14 12.02
C ARG A 307 19.74 -13.57 10.59
N ASN A 308 19.42 -12.75 9.60
CA ASN A 308 19.67 -13.05 8.20
C ASN A 308 20.56 -11.96 7.56
N THR A 309 21.78 -12.34 7.20
CA THR A 309 22.75 -11.46 6.54
C THR A 309 22.36 -11.11 5.10
N TYR A 310 21.49 -11.90 4.48
CA TYR A 310 20.93 -11.67 3.15
C TYR A 310 19.65 -10.81 3.17
N ALA A 311 19.08 -10.52 4.34
CA ALA A 311 17.94 -9.62 4.43
C ALA A 311 18.36 -8.18 4.07
N LEU A 312 17.58 -7.57 3.17
CA LEU A 312 17.74 -6.22 2.66
C LEU A 312 16.42 -5.46 2.84
N ALA A 313 16.46 -4.37 3.60
CA ALA A 313 15.36 -3.42 3.67
C ALA A 313 15.49 -2.36 2.55
N TRP A 314 14.68 -1.30 2.59
CA TRP A 314 14.67 -0.28 1.53
C TRP A 314 16.04 0.36 1.29
N ASN A 315 16.72 0.82 2.35
CA ASN A 315 18.10 1.31 2.25
C ASN A 315 19.14 0.18 2.46
N GLY A 316 18.82 -1.03 2.02
CA GLY A 316 19.62 -2.22 2.27
C GLY A 316 19.72 -2.51 3.76
N ARG A 317 20.95 -2.55 4.28
CA ARG A 317 21.22 -2.73 5.72
C ARG A 317 21.55 -1.42 6.44
N ASN A 318 21.48 -0.29 5.73
CA ASN A 318 21.76 1.04 6.27
C ASN A 318 20.49 1.71 6.80
N PHE A 319 20.68 2.69 7.67
CA PHE A 319 19.62 3.58 8.13
C PHE A 319 19.17 4.55 7.01
N PRO A 320 17.87 4.83 6.81
CA PRO A 320 16.71 4.14 7.39
C PRO A 320 16.32 2.87 6.62
N TRP A 321 15.99 1.80 7.33
CA TRP A 321 15.47 0.56 6.74
C TRP A 321 14.12 0.74 6.04
N ALA A 322 13.28 1.68 6.50
CA ALA A 322 11.94 1.87 5.97
C ALA A 322 11.89 2.54 4.59
N TRP A 323 10.92 2.13 3.77
CA TRP A 323 10.39 2.93 2.67
C TRP A 323 9.40 3.97 3.23
N THR A 324 9.74 5.25 3.09
CA THR A 324 9.04 6.35 3.77
C THR A 324 8.21 7.22 2.83
N ARG A 325 8.06 6.77 1.58
CA ARG A 325 7.41 7.51 0.49
C ARG A 325 6.18 6.74 0.00
N ASP A 326 5.23 6.49 0.89
CA ASP A 326 3.90 5.98 0.51
C ASP A 326 3.02 7.14 0.04
N GLU A 327 2.23 6.90 -1.01
CA GLU A 327 1.20 7.81 -1.51
C GLU A 327 0.08 8.01 -0.51
N GLY A 328 -0.29 7.00 0.28
CA GLY A 328 -1.38 7.11 1.23
C GLY A 328 -0.86 7.68 2.55
N THR A 329 -1.20 8.92 2.87
CA THR A 329 -1.01 9.43 4.23
C THR A 329 -1.95 8.72 5.21
N ARG A 330 -1.68 8.81 6.50
CA ARG A 330 -2.53 8.22 7.55
C ARG A 330 -3.25 9.31 8.31
N GLU A 331 -4.58 9.18 8.37
CA GLU A 331 -5.45 10.26 8.79
C GLU A 331 -6.61 9.80 9.66
N LEU A 332 -7.23 10.78 10.31
CA LEU A 332 -8.48 10.64 11.06
C LEU A 332 -9.53 11.53 10.41
N VAL A 333 -10.46 10.92 9.69
CA VAL A 333 -11.53 11.60 8.97
C VAL A 333 -12.72 11.82 9.89
N PHE A 334 -13.28 13.02 9.85
CA PHE A 334 -14.46 13.40 10.62
C PHE A 334 -15.74 13.20 9.81
N ASN A 335 -16.79 12.71 10.46
CA ASN A 335 -18.14 12.84 9.93
C ASN A 335 -18.63 14.29 10.08
N ILE A 336 -18.20 15.17 9.18
CA ILE A 336 -18.43 16.63 9.26
C ILE A 336 -19.89 17.06 9.10
N LEU A 337 -20.80 16.14 8.76
CA LEU A 337 -22.24 16.40 8.73
C LEU A 337 -22.89 16.21 10.10
N LYS A 338 -22.20 15.61 11.07
CA LYS A 338 -22.73 15.30 12.41
C LYS A 338 -22.23 16.31 13.44
N TYR A 339 -23.09 16.70 14.39
CA TYR A 339 -22.68 17.48 15.55
C TYR A 339 -21.89 16.62 16.54
N PRO A 340 -20.78 17.10 17.13
CA PRO A 340 -20.20 18.44 16.99
C PRO A 340 -19.09 18.58 15.94
N PHE A 341 -18.87 17.54 15.13
CA PHE A 341 -17.80 17.51 14.12
C PHE A 341 -18.07 18.41 12.91
N ASN A 342 -19.27 18.99 12.79
CA ASN A 342 -19.54 20.09 11.88
C ASN A 342 -18.84 21.39 12.27
N LEU A 343 -18.43 21.56 13.53
CA LEU A 343 -17.74 22.75 14.03
C LEU A 343 -16.24 22.70 13.75
N THR A 344 -15.70 23.75 13.14
CA THR A 344 -14.27 23.86 12.82
C THR A 344 -13.40 23.90 14.08
N GLU A 345 -13.88 24.57 15.12
CA GLU A 345 -13.22 24.73 16.41
C GLU A 345 -13.00 23.36 17.08
N VAL A 346 -13.99 22.46 16.97
CA VAL A 346 -13.91 21.10 17.53
C VAL A 346 -12.88 20.27 16.78
N ARG A 347 -12.85 20.31 15.44
CA ARG A 347 -11.86 19.58 14.63
C ARG A 347 -10.43 20.06 14.89
N TRP A 348 -10.24 21.37 15.04
CA TRP A 348 -8.95 21.94 15.44
C TRP A 348 -8.57 21.62 16.88
N ALA A 349 -9.51 21.62 17.82
CA ALA A 349 -9.26 21.22 19.21
C ALA A 349 -8.77 19.77 19.29
N LEU A 350 -9.41 18.86 18.56
CA LEU A 350 -9.00 17.46 18.47
C LEU A 350 -7.62 17.30 17.84
N THR A 351 -7.24 18.16 16.89
CA THR A 351 -5.89 18.19 16.30
C THR A 351 -4.85 18.63 17.32
N TYR A 352 -5.08 19.72 18.05
CA TYR A 352 -4.13 20.25 19.05
C TYR A 352 -4.05 19.42 20.34
N ALA A 353 -5.03 18.55 20.59
CA ALA A 353 -5.02 17.59 21.69
C ALA A 353 -4.15 16.35 21.42
N ILE A 354 -3.45 16.28 20.28
CA ILE A 354 -2.56 15.16 19.92
C ILE A 354 -1.10 15.58 20.05
N ASP A 355 -0.34 14.82 20.84
CA ASP A 355 1.12 14.83 20.83
C ASP A 355 1.65 13.81 19.82
N TYR A 356 1.95 14.33 18.63
CA TYR A 356 2.49 13.55 17.52
C TYR A 356 3.86 12.94 17.80
N ARG A 357 4.62 13.43 18.79
CA ARG A 357 5.91 12.85 19.18
C ARG A 357 5.74 11.47 19.80
N VAL A 358 4.63 11.25 20.51
CA VAL A 358 4.27 9.93 21.07
C VAL A 358 3.99 8.96 19.93
N ILE A 359 3.29 9.41 18.89
CA ILE A 359 3.01 8.63 17.69
C ILE A 359 4.33 8.29 16.98
N PHE A 360 5.18 9.28 16.71
CA PHE A 360 6.50 9.07 16.09
C PHE A 360 7.36 8.07 16.88
N GLY A 361 7.38 8.16 18.21
CA GLY A 361 8.12 7.24 19.07
C GLY A 361 7.57 5.81 19.04
N ALA A 362 6.25 5.64 18.90
CA ALA A 362 5.61 4.32 18.85
C ALA A 362 5.91 3.54 17.57
N TYR A 363 6.19 4.23 16.46
CA TYR A 363 6.55 3.62 15.18
C TYR A 363 8.05 3.57 14.93
N LYS A 364 8.86 3.96 15.92
CA LYS A 364 10.31 3.99 15.77
C LYS A 364 10.91 2.60 15.86
N THR A 365 11.77 2.26 14.90
CA THR A 365 12.51 1.00 14.81
C THR A 365 13.89 1.05 15.46
N PRO A 366 14.54 -0.09 15.71
CA PRO A 366 15.88 -0.13 16.32
C PRO A 366 16.96 0.64 15.55
N ASP A 367 16.89 0.71 14.22
CA ASP A 367 17.79 1.54 13.41
C ASP A 367 17.45 3.04 13.54
N GLY A 368 16.25 3.37 14.01
CA GLY A 368 15.72 4.70 14.22
C GLY A 368 14.64 5.11 13.22
N SER A 369 14.25 4.25 12.27
CA SER A 369 13.31 4.63 11.21
C SER A 369 11.92 4.78 11.80
N SER A 370 11.11 5.71 11.30
CA SER A 370 9.75 5.90 11.79
C SER A 370 8.87 6.55 10.74
N ALA A 371 7.57 6.65 11.02
CA ALA A 371 6.63 7.38 10.18
C ALA A 371 7.09 8.84 9.95
N VAL A 372 6.85 9.36 8.75
CA VAL A 372 7.29 10.70 8.36
C VAL A 372 6.25 11.74 8.81
N PRO A 373 6.65 12.74 9.61
CA PRO A 373 5.80 13.88 9.94
C PRO A 373 5.16 14.50 8.69
N ASN A 374 3.83 14.69 8.71
CA ASN A 374 3.13 15.29 7.58
C ASN A 374 1.95 16.18 8.03
N PRO A 375 1.97 17.49 7.74
CA PRO A 375 0.92 18.40 8.20
C PRO A 375 -0.23 18.54 7.19
N LEU A 376 -0.02 18.10 5.95
CA LEU A 376 -0.96 18.23 4.84
C LEU A 376 -1.36 16.86 4.28
N PRO A 377 -2.57 16.73 3.76
CA PRO A 377 -3.03 15.48 3.13
C PRO A 377 -2.44 15.27 1.73
N VAL A 378 -1.15 15.51 1.58
CA VAL A 378 -0.40 15.35 0.33
C VAL A 378 0.78 14.44 0.62
N SER A 379 1.00 13.44 -0.23
CA SER A 379 2.17 12.58 -0.14
C SER A 379 3.44 13.41 -0.31
N ARG A 380 4.47 13.13 0.50
CA ARG A 380 5.75 13.87 0.46
C ARG A 380 6.69 13.39 -0.65
N PHE A 381 6.14 13.15 -1.85
CA PHE A 381 6.92 12.85 -3.05
C PHE A 381 7.51 14.13 -3.66
N TYR A 382 8.59 13.99 -4.42
CA TYR A 382 8.97 15.04 -5.36
C TYR A 382 8.08 14.91 -6.62
N PRO A 383 7.46 15.98 -7.17
CA PRO A 383 7.61 17.41 -6.81
C PRO A 383 6.64 17.95 -5.74
N LEU A 384 5.63 17.18 -5.32
CA LEU A 384 4.58 17.60 -4.37
C LEU A 384 5.11 18.24 -3.07
N GLU A 385 6.19 17.68 -2.53
CA GLU A 385 6.90 18.20 -1.35
C GLU A 385 7.32 19.67 -1.53
N GLN A 386 7.90 20.02 -2.69
CA GLN A 386 8.34 21.39 -2.95
C GLN A 386 7.15 22.32 -3.19
N LEU A 387 6.21 21.86 -4.01
CA LEU A 387 5.11 22.69 -4.48
C LEU A 387 4.10 22.99 -3.37
N TYR A 388 3.78 22.00 -2.54
CA TYR A 388 2.67 22.07 -1.60
C TYR A 388 3.13 22.10 -0.15
N VAL A 389 4.01 21.19 0.26
CA VAL A 389 4.43 21.10 1.67
C VAL A 389 5.35 22.29 2.02
N GLN A 390 6.43 22.49 1.26
CA GLN A 390 7.33 23.63 1.41
C GLN A 390 6.67 24.92 0.93
N GLY A 391 5.96 24.88 -0.21
CA GLY A 391 5.27 26.04 -0.76
C GLY A 391 4.17 26.63 0.12
N LEU A 392 3.69 25.91 1.13
CA LEU A 392 2.71 26.39 2.12
C LEU A 392 3.30 26.52 3.54
N LYS A 393 4.62 26.44 3.73
CA LYS A 393 5.27 26.51 5.05
C LYS A 393 4.82 27.72 5.89
N ASP A 394 4.78 28.91 5.29
CA ASP A 394 4.36 30.13 6.01
C ASP A 394 2.86 30.12 6.35
N GLU A 395 2.03 29.48 5.53
CA GLU A 395 0.62 29.29 5.84
C GLU A 395 0.45 28.32 7.02
N LEU A 396 1.19 27.21 7.01
CA LEU A 396 1.19 26.22 8.08
C LEU A 396 1.57 26.83 9.44
N LYS A 397 2.55 27.75 9.46
CA LYS A 397 2.95 28.47 10.69
C LYS A 397 1.80 29.23 11.34
N LYS A 398 0.84 29.76 10.58
CA LYS A 398 -0.37 30.43 11.13
C LYS A 398 -1.24 29.49 11.97
N TYR A 399 -1.14 28.19 11.70
CA TYR A 399 -1.88 27.13 12.39
C TYR A 399 -1.04 26.40 13.45
N ASN A 400 0.03 27.02 13.96
CA ASN A 400 0.89 26.45 15.02
C ASN A 400 1.64 25.18 14.57
N LEU A 401 2.21 25.22 13.37
CA LEU A 401 3.18 24.21 12.92
C LEU A 401 4.32 24.08 13.94
N ASP A 402 4.72 22.84 14.24
CA ASP A 402 5.92 22.56 15.04
C ASP A 402 7.16 22.65 14.13
N ASP A 403 7.74 23.85 14.06
CA ASP A 403 8.93 24.14 13.25
C ASP A 403 10.25 23.89 13.99
N SER A 404 10.18 23.47 15.25
CA SER A 404 11.33 23.21 16.12
C SER A 404 11.22 21.86 16.83
N PRO A 405 10.97 20.75 16.09
CA PRO A 405 10.85 19.42 16.69
C PRO A 405 12.19 18.99 17.30
N PRO A 406 12.22 17.94 18.15
CA PRO A 406 13.45 17.36 18.67
C PRO A 406 14.50 17.09 17.57
N LYS A 407 15.80 17.31 17.87
CA LYS A 407 16.92 17.15 16.92
C LYS A 407 16.92 15.81 16.18
N GLU A 408 16.45 14.75 16.83
CA GLU A 408 16.32 13.43 16.24
C GLU A 408 15.41 13.43 15.00
N ILE A 409 14.24 14.05 15.10
CA ILE A 409 13.28 14.17 13.99
C ILE A 409 13.85 15.07 12.89
N GLN A 410 14.49 16.18 13.27
CA GLN A 410 15.15 17.06 12.29
C GLN A 410 16.23 16.32 11.48
N ASN A 411 17.06 15.53 12.15
CA ASN A 411 18.09 14.72 11.51
C ASN A 411 17.48 13.65 10.60
N TYR A 412 16.40 13.01 11.06
CA TYR A 412 15.67 12.03 10.26
C TYR A 412 15.11 12.64 8.97
N LEU A 413 14.45 13.79 9.05
CA LEU A 413 13.93 14.50 7.89
C LEU A 413 15.04 14.92 6.91
N LYS A 414 16.18 15.40 7.41
CA LYS A 414 17.35 15.73 6.58
C LYS A 414 17.87 14.51 5.81
N ILE A 415 17.92 13.34 6.46
CA ILE A 415 18.34 12.08 5.82
C ILE A 415 17.37 11.67 4.70
N LEU A 416 16.08 11.96 4.87
CA LEU A 416 15.07 11.72 3.83
C LEU A 416 15.07 12.79 2.71
N GLY A 417 15.87 13.85 2.84
CA GLY A 417 15.88 14.99 1.92
C GLY A 417 14.65 15.89 2.05
N LEU A 418 14.06 15.98 3.26
CA LEU A 418 12.89 16.78 3.58
C LEU A 418 13.28 18.01 4.42
N ASP A 419 12.45 19.06 4.40
CA ASP A 419 12.66 20.25 5.24
C ASP A 419 12.50 19.87 6.73
N PRO A 420 13.54 20.04 7.57
CA PRO A 420 13.51 19.67 8.99
C PRO A 420 12.57 20.54 9.85
N GLU A 421 12.10 21.67 9.32
CA GLU A 421 11.19 22.59 10.01
C GLU A 421 9.72 22.38 9.62
N ILE A 422 9.40 21.35 8.82
CA ILE A 422 8.02 21.03 8.44
C ILE A 422 7.63 19.64 8.95
N THR A 423 6.91 19.63 10.07
CA THR A 423 6.43 18.41 10.74
C THR A 423 4.92 18.30 10.81
N TRP A 424 4.33 18.40 12.01
CA TRP A 424 2.93 18.34 12.35
C TRP A 424 2.54 19.63 13.08
N PHE A 425 1.29 19.72 13.53
CA PHE A 425 0.87 20.81 14.41
C PHE A 425 1.31 20.54 15.85
N LYS A 426 1.77 21.58 16.53
CA LYS A 426 2.26 21.50 17.90
C LYS A 426 1.15 21.04 18.85
N TYR A 427 1.49 20.12 19.75
CA TYR A 427 0.62 19.74 20.87
C TYR A 427 0.35 20.96 21.76
N ASP A 428 -0.92 21.35 21.84
CA ASP A 428 -1.35 22.59 22.50
C ASP A 428 -2.74 22.40 23.15
N PRO A 429 -2.81 21.71 24.30
CA PRO A 429 -4.07 21.45 25.00
C PRO A 429 -4.73 22.73 25.52
N GLU A 430 -3.98 23.82 25.71
CA GLU A 430 -4.53 25.11 26.11
C GLU A 430 -5.31 25.76 24.96
N ARG A 431 -4.74 25.76 23.75
CA ARG A 431 -5.44 26.21 22.54
C ARG A 431 -6.64 25.32 22.24
N ALA A 432 -6.51 24.00 22.38
CA ALA A 432 -7.63 23.08 22.26
C ALA A 432 -8.77 23.42 23.24
N THR A 433 -8.42 23.71 24.49
CA THR A 433 -9.38 24.12 25.54
C THR A 433 -10.12 25.39 25.15
N LYS A 434 -9.39 26.43 24.69
CA LYS A 434 -10.00 27.70 24.25
C LYS A 434 -10.95 27.52 23.08
N LEU A 435 -10.59 26.67 22.11
CA LEU A 435 -11.44 26.36 20.96
C LEU A 435 -12.74 25.67 21.36
N LEU A 436 -12.69 24.67 22.24
CA LEU A 436 -13.89 23.99 22.75
C LEU A 436 -14.78 24.97 23.54
N GLN A 437 -14.19 25.78 24.42
CA GLN A 437 -14.94 26.78 25.20
C GLN A 437 -15.62 27.83 24.33
N ALA A 438 -14.98 28.24 23.22
CA ALA A 438 -15.55 29.21 22.29
C ALA A 438 -16.87 28.74 21.66
N VAL A 439 -17.08 27.42 21.57
CA VAL A 439 -18.34 26.82 21.06
C VAL A 439 -19.22 26.25 22.18
N GLY A 440 -18.99 26.68 23.41
CA GLY A 440 -19.86 26.39 24.56
C GLY A 440 -19.58 25.07 25.28
N PHE A 441 -18.52 24.35 24.93
CA PHE A 441 -18.12 23.16 25.68
C PHE A 441 -17.48 23.58 26.99
N TYR A 442 -17.64 22.75 28.01
CA TYR A 442 -17.06 23.01 29.32
C TYR A 442 -16.55 21.73 29.96
N LYS A 443 -15.55 21.86 30.83
CA LYS A 443 -14.97 20.74 31.57
C LYS A 443 -15.68 20.61 32.91
N GLY A 444 -16.26 19.43 33.17
CA GLY A 444 -16.92 19.12 34.43
C GLY A 444 -15.94 18.94 35.59
N PRO A 445 -16.45 18.83 36.83
CA PRO A 445 -15.62 18.56 38.01
C PRO A 445 -14.94 17.18 37.97
N ASP A 446 -15.46 16.27 37.15
CA ASP A 446 -14.88 14.96 36.82
C ASP A 446 -13.70 15.04 35.83
N GLY A 447 -13.34 16.25 35.39
CA GLY A 447 -12.30 16.46 34.39
C GLY A 447 -12.70 16.01 32.98
N LYS A 448 -14.00 15.76 32.72
CA LYS A 448 -14.49 15.37 31.39
C LYS A 448 -15.12 16.56 30.67
N TRP A 449 -14.96 16.60 29.35
CA TRP A 449 -15.61 17.58 28.49
C TRP A 449 -17.10 17.27 28.32
N ARG A 450 -17.91 18.31 28.37
CA ARG A 450 -19.35 18.29 28.14
C ARG A 450 -19.70 19.23 27.01
N MET A 451 -20.62 18.80 26.17
CA MET A 451 -21.24 19.61 25.13
C MET A 451 -22.14 20.70 25.76
N PRO A 452 -22.56 21.73 25.00
CA PRO A 452 -23.44 22.78 25.50
C PRO A 452 -24.78 22.26 26.08
N ASP A 453 -25.23 21.09 25.65
CA ASP A 453 -26.44 20.42 26.15
C ASP A 453 -26.21 19.63 27.46
N GLY A 454 -24.99 19.64 28.00
CA GLY A 454 -24.59 18.97 29.24
C GLY A 454 -24.20 17.50 29.10
N ARG A 455 -24.42 16.88 27.93
CA ARG A 455 -23.97 15.50 27.66
C ARG A 455 -22.45 15.45 27.59
N LEU A 456 -21.88 14.29 27.93
CA LEU A 456 -20.43 14.07 27.76
C LEU A 456 -20.05 14.19 26.28
N PHE A 457 -18.90 14.80 26.02
CA PHE A 457 -18.32 14.77 24.68
C PHE A 457 -17.71 13.38 24.47
N GLU A 458 -18.43 12.57 23.69
CA GLU A 458 -18.06 11.21 23.31
C GLU A 458 -17.72 11.14 21.83
N VAL A 459 -16.69 10.35 21.48
CA VAL A 459 -16.25 10.11 20.11
C VAL A 459 -16.27 8.60 19.83
N ASN A 460 -17.07 8.17 18.85
CA ASN A 460 -16.98 6.83 18.28
C ASN A 460 -15.93 6.77 17.16
N LEU A 461 -14.74 6.26 17.50
CA LEU A 461 -13.60 6.09 16.60
C LEU A 461 -13.57 4.66 16.07
N ILE A 462 -13.69 4.51 14.75
CA ILE A 462 -13.64 3.21 14.08
C ILE A 462 -12.30 2.99 13.36
N SER A 463 -11.87 1.73 13.27
CA SER A 463 -10.65 1.34 12.54
C SER A 463 -10.71 -0.10 12.01
N LEU A 464 -9.90 -0.38 10.98
CA LEU A 464 -9.69 -1.72 10.43
C LEU A 464 -8.82 -2.56 11.40
N PRO A 465 -9.24 -3.76 11.82
CA PRO A 465 -8.36 -4.67 12.56
C PRO A 465 -7.25 -5.18 11.63
N GLY A 466 -6.03 -5.30 12.16
CA GLY A 466 -4.92 -5.96 11.45
C GLY A 466 -4.25 -5.15 10.32
N ALA A 467 -4.73 -3.94 9.98
CA ALA A 467 -4.00 -3.07 9.05
C ALA A 467 -2.82 -2.39 9.77
N GLU A 468 -1.63 -2.52 9.20
CA GLU A 468 -0.28 -2.30 9.79
C GLU A 468 -0.12 -1.07 10.69
N PHE A 469 -0.71 0.09 10.33
CA PHE A 469 -0.59 1.34 11.08
C PHE A 469 -1.89 1.80 11.76
N SER A 470 -3.00 1.12 11.47
CA SER A 470 -4.34 1.63 11.75
C SER A 470 -4.67 1.56 13.24
N PHE A 471 -4.72 0.35 13.79
CA PHE A 471 -5.16 0.10 15.15
C PHE A 471 -4.22 0.67 16.23
N PRO A 472 -2.87 0.57 16.10
CA PRO A 472 -1.97 1.20 17.04
C PRO A 472 -2.11 2.73 17.04
N LEU A 473 -2.25 3.37 15.87
CA LEU A 473 -2.43 4.82 15.75
C LEU A 473 -3.70 5.28 16.48
N VAL A 474 -4.85 4.69 16.15
CA VAL A 474 -6.13 5.10 16.76
C VAL A 474 -6.16 4.82 18.25
N THR A 475 -5.47 3.78 18.72
CA THR A 475 -5.34 3.49 20.16
C THR A 475 -4.56 4.57 20.88
N ILE A 476 -3.42 5.00 20.32
CA ILE A 476 -2.61 6.10 20.87
C ILE A 476 -3.41 7.40 20.88
N VAL A 477 -4.11 7.72 19.80
CA VAL A 477 -4.92 8.95 19.72
C VAL A 477 -6.09 8.91 20.71
N ALA A 478 -6.78 7.77 20.82
CA ALA A 478 -7.88 7.59 21.76
C ALA A 478 -7.42 7.77 23.22
N ASP A 479 -6.24 7.24 23.60
CA ASP A 479 -5.65 7.48 24.92
C ASP A 479 -5.40 8.97 25.18
N GLN A 480 -4.79 9.66 24.21
CA GLN A 480 -4.49 11.09 24.35
C GLN A 480 -5.76 11.95 24.48
N TRP A 481 -6.78 11.68 23.68
CA TRP A 481 -8.08 12.36 23.80
C TRP A 481 -8.78 12.05 25.14
N ARG A 482 -8.72 10.81 25.64
CA ARG A 482 -9.21 10.46 27.00
C ARG A 482 -8.49 11.23 28.09
N ARG A 483 -7.16 11.34 28.01
CA ARG A 483 -6.35 12.14 28.94
C ARG A 483 -6.67 13.64 28.87
N PHE A 484 -7.05 14.14 27.70
CA PHE A 484 -7.52 15.51 27.53
C PHE A 484 -8.92 15.73 28.14
N GLY A 485 -9.69 14.65 28.37
CA GLY A 485 -11.00 14.64 29.03
C GLY A 485 -12.16 14.27 28.10
N ILE A 486 -11.89 13.77 26.89
CA ILE A 486 -12.90 13.37 25.90
C ILE A 486 -13.16 11.88 26.03
N GLU A 487 -14.42 11.45 26.10
CA GLU A 487 -14.72 10.02 26.12
C GLU A 487 -14.54 9.45 24.71
N VAL A 488 -13.83 8.33 24.56
CA VAL A 488 -13.60 7.71 23.26
C VAL A 488 -14.02 6.25 23.29
N LYS A 489 -14.95 5.88 22.41
CA LYS A 489 -15.30 4.49 22.11
C LYS A 489 -14.51 4.07 20.88
N LEU A 490 -13.66 3.06 21.03
CA LEU A 490 -12.82 2.55 19.95
C LEU A 490 -13.38 1.21 19.47
N GLU A 491 -13.72 1.12 18.18
CA GLU A 491 -14.25 -0.09 17.55
C GLU A 491 -13.28 -0.57 16.45
N ALA A 492 -12.78 -1.81 16.57
CA ALA A 492 -12.11 -2.51 15.48
C ALA A 492 -13.12 -3.38 14.74
N LEU A 493 -13.30 -3.17 13.43
CA LEU A 493 -14.38 -3.79 12.65
C LEU A 493 -13.85 -4.56 11.43
N GLU A 494 -14.12 -5.86 11.33
CA GLU A 494 -13.82 -6.62 10.10
C GLU A 494 -14.69 -6.13 8.91
N ALA A 495 -15.98 -5.87 9.16
CA ALA A 495 -16.89 -5.23 8.21
C ALA A 495 -16.74 -3.69 8.20
N TYR A 496 -15.48 -3.22 8.21
CA TYR A 496 -15.15 -1.80 8.29
C TYR A 496 -15.80 -0.97 7.18
N TRP A 497 -15.72 -1.44 5.94
CA TRP A 497 -16.25 -0.72 4.79
C TRP A 497 -17.76 -0.52 4.86
N ASP A 498 -18.50 -1.55 5.26
CA ASP A 498 -19.95 -1.44 5.45
C ASP A 498 -20.27 -0.39 6.52
N ARG A 499 -19.48 -0.33 7.61
CA ARG A 499 -19.62 0.72 8.61
C ARG A 499 -19.32 2.09 8.04
N VAL A 500 -18.23 2.25 7.28
CA VAL A 500 -17.87 3.52 6.62
C VAL A 500 -19.01 4.02 5.74
N TYR A 501 -19.56 3.14 4.89
CA TYR A 501 -20.67 3.45 3.97
C TYR A 501 -22.04 3.58 4.65
N SER A 502 -22.24 2.99 5.83
CA SER A 502 -23.46 3.22 6.63
C SER A 502 -23.48 4.58 7.32
N HIS A 503 -22.34 5.27 7.38
CA HIS A 503 -22.17 6.59 7.98
C HIS A 503 -22.42 6.66 9.51
N THR A 504 -22.57 5.53 10.21
CA THR A 504 -22.90 5.50 11.65
C THR A 504 -21.68 5.61 12.58
N TRP A 505 -20.74 6.50 12.26
CA TRP A 505 -19.48 6.71 12.98
C TRP A 505 -19.17 8.20 13.14
N ASP A 506 -18.28 8.55 14.08
CA ASP A 506 -17.89 9.93 14.36
C ASP A 506 -16.54 10.28 13.73
N VAL A 507 -15.56 9.42 13.97
CA VAL A 507 -14.21 9.52 13.41
C VAL A 507 -13.80 8.17 12.85
N ALA A 508 -13.16 8.17 11.69
CA ALA A 508 -12.68 6.97 11.02
C ALA A 508 -11.19 7.11 10.70
N PHE A 509 -10.43 6.03 10.88
CA PHE A 509 -9.07 5.95 10.34
C PHE A 509 -9.13 5.76 8.83
N GLU A 510 -8.54 6.67 8.07
CA GLU A 510 -8.57 6.61 6.61
C GLU A 510 -7.22 7.10 6.05
N TRP A 511 -7.10 7.03 4.72
CA TRP A 511 -5.94 7.53 3.96
C TRP A 511 -6.33 8.44 2.77
N PRO A 512 -7.17 9.47 2.96
CA PRO A 512 -7.63 10.34 1.87
C PRO A 512 -6.55 11.23 1.26
N GLY A 513 -5.41 11.43 1.93
CA GLY A 513 -4.28 12.15 1.38
C GLY A 513 -3.44 11.24 0.49
N GLY A 514 -3.90 11.10 -0.75
CA GLY A 514 -3.19 10.44 -1.84
C GLY A 514 -2.42 11.44 -2.70
N GLY A 515 -1.49 10.94 -3.52
CA GLY A 515 -0.79 11.77 -4.50
C GLY A 515 0.18 10.96 -5.34
N PHE A 516 0.35 11.38 -6.59
CA PHE A 516 1.38 10.85 -7.48
C PHE A 516 2.55 11.83 -7.57
N PRO A 517 3.75 11.40 -7.97
CA PRO A 517 4.89 12.29 -8.24
C PRO A 517 4.67 13.15 -9.51
N THR A 518 3.52 13.82 -9.60
CA THR A 518 3.12 14.75 -10.66
C THR A 518 2.77 16.11 -10.05
N LEU A 519 2.33 17.07 -10.86
CA LEU A 519 1.82 18.35 -10.35
C LEU A 519 0.46 18.17 -9.66
N ASP A 520 -0.26 17.11 -9.98
CA ASP A 520 -1.64 16.89 -9.56
C ASP A 520 -1.73 16.30 -8.14
N TRP A 521 -2.62 16.86 -7.30
CA TRP A 521 -2.96 16.31 -5.98
C TRP A 521 -3.96 15.14 -6.05
N TRP A 522 -4.43 14.77 -7.25
CA TRP A 522 -5.20 13.55 -7.54
C TRP A 522 -6.71 13.58 -7.17
N GLU A 523 -7.36 12.42 -6.99
CA GLU A 523 -8.80 12.21 -6.81
C GLU A 523 -9.43 13.03 -5.69
N SER A 524 -8.69 13.32 -4.62
CA SER A 524 -9.28 13.84 -3.39
C SER A 524 -10.07 15.12 -3.60
N PRO A 525 -9.58 16.16 -4.31
CA PRO A 525 -10.37 17.37 -4.51
C PRO A 525 -11.52 17.23 -5.51
N ARG A 526 -11.44 16.28 -6.47
CA ARG A 526 -12.47 16.11 -7.50
C ARG A 526 -13.81 15.70 -6.88
N GLU A 527 -13.77 15.02 -5.74
CA GLU A 527 -14.94 14.55 -5.01
C GLU A 527 -15.57 15.62 -4.09
N TRP A 528 -14.95 16.80 -3.98
CA TRP A 528 -15.41 17.82 -3.02
C TRP A 528 -16.52 18.71 -3.55
N HIS A 529 -16.87 18.64 -4.84
CA HIS A 529 -17.86 19.51 -5.47
C HIS A 529 -19.29 19.20 -4.99
N SER A 530 -20.06 20.22 -4.62
CA SER A 530 -21.42 20.06 -4.06
C SER A 530 -22.45 19.50 -5.03
N GLY A 531 -22.20 19.66 -6.32
CA GLY A 531 -22.99 19.02 -7.38
C GLY A 531 -22.92 17.49 -7.36
N GLN A 532 -22.00 16.88 -6.62
CA GLN A 532 -21.94 15.43 -6.44
C GLN A 532 -22.81 14.93 -5.27
N CYS A 533 -23.28 15.82 -4.40
CA CYS A 533 -24.24 15.49 -3.35
C CYS A 533 -25.65 15.35 -3.97
N VAL A 534 -25.95 14.16 -4.49
CA VAL A 534 -27.21 13.81 -5.18
C VAL A 534 -27.87 12.56 -4.57
N PRO A 535 -29.20 12.36 -4.71
CA PRO A 535 -29.87 11.17 -4.20
C PRO A 535 -29.23 9.87 -4.70
N GLY A 536 -28.97 8.93 -3.79
CA GLY A 536 -28.31 7.66 -4.12
C GLY A 536 -26.80 7.76 -4.35
N ALA A 537 -26.20 8.94 -4.15
CA ALA A 537 -24.74 9.08 -4.15
C ALA A 537 -24.16 8.24 -3.00
N ARG A 538 -23.33 7.27 -3.34
CA ARG A 538 -22.47 6.61 -2.35
C ARG A 538 -21.44 7.64 -1.91
N LEU A 539 -21.50 8.14 -0.67
CA LEU A 539 -20.46 9.03 -0.16
C LEU A 539 -19.20 8.19 0.08
N PRO A 540 -18.14 8.36 -0.74
CA PRO A 540 -16.91 7.61 -0.55
C PRO A 540 -16.15 8.16 0.68
N TRP A 541 -15.00 7.57 0.99
CA TRP A 541 -14.01 7.93 2.03
C TRP A 541 -14.16 9.31 2.70
N VAL A 542 -14.03 10.41 1.93
CA VAL A 542 -14.17 11.82 2.38
C VAL A 542 -15.34 12.55 1.71
N GLY A 543 -16.28 11.80 1.14
CA GLY A 543 -17.44 12.26 0.40
C GLY A 543 -18.39 13.15 1.20
N TYR A 544 -18.29 13.23 2.52
CA TYR A 544 -19.09 14.20 3.28
C TYR A 544 -18.79 15.66 2.89
N ILE A 545 -17.62 15.93 2.31
CA ILE A 545 -17.21 17.27 1.89
C ILE A 545 -18.07 17.81 0.74
N MET A 546 -18.54 16.97 -0.19
CA MET A 546 -19.50 17.43 -1.22
C MET A 546 -20.82 17.89 -0.59
N CYS A 547 -21.24 17.31 0.53
CA CYS A 547 -22.49 17.69 1.19
C CYS A 547 -22.32 18.79 2.26
N TYR A 548 -21.09 19.10 2.67
CA TYR A 548 -20.80 20.08 3.72
C TYR A 548 -21.20 21.51 3.30
N GLY A 549 -21.92 22.21 4.19
CA GLY A 549 -22.46 23.54 3.92
C GLY A 549 -23.82 23.56 3.23
N LEU A 550 -24.35 22.41 2.81
CA LEU A 550 -25.67 22.33 2.19
C LEU A 550 -26.78 22.25 3.25
N PRO A 551 -27.98 22.76 2.95
CA PRO A 551 -29.13 22.58 3.84
C PRO A 551 -29.50 21.09 3.92
N PRO A 552 -30.01 20.57 5.07
CA PRO A 552 -30.27 19.15 5.26
C PRO A 552 -31.13 18.53 4.14
N GLU A 553 -32.10 19.27 3.61
CA GLU A 553 -33.01 18.79 2.58
C GLU A 553 -32.29 18.44 1.25
N ARG A 554 -31.09 18.99 1.03
CA ARG A 554 -30.23 18.67 -0.12
C ARG A 554 -29.34 17.45 0.09
N ILE A 555 -29.29 16.89 1.29
CA ILE A 555 -28.46 15.74 1.62
C ILE A 555 -29.27 14.46 1.34
N PRO A 556 -28.65 13.40 0.77
CA PRO A 556 -29.34 12.16 0.43
C PRO A 556 -30.09 11.57 1.62
N GLU A 557 -31.30 11.05 1.36
CA GLU A 557 -32.18 10.49 2.40
C GLU A 557 -31.52 9.33 3.15
N ASP A 558 -30.76 8.49 2.46
CA ASP A 558 -30.02 7.38 3.05
C ASP A 558 -28.93 7.83 4.01
N VAL A 559 -28.32 8.99 3.76
CA VAL A 559 -27.39 9.63 4.70
C VAL A 559 -28.18 10.24 5.87
N ARG A 560 -29.23 11.03 5.58
CA ARG A 560 -30.06 11.70 6.62
C ARG A 560 -30.76 10.76 7.59
N LYS A 561 -31.16 9.56 7.14
CA LYS A 561 -31.81 8.57 8.02
C LYS A 561 -30.80 7.84 8.91
N ASN A 562 -29.53 7.74 8.49
CA ASN A 562 -28.49 7.02 9.20
C ASN A 562 -27.72 7.93 10.17
N ILE A 563 -27.67 9.25 9.91
CA ILE A 563 -27.06 10.24 10.80
C ILE A 563 -27.99 11.44 11.04
N GLU A 564 -28.03 11.92 12.27
CA GLU A 564 -28.66 13.20 12.58
C GLU A 564 -27.80 14.33 12.01
N VAL A 565 -28.12 14.74 10.78
CA VAL A 565 -27.37 15.80 10.08
C VAL A 565 -27.56 17.13 10.80
N ALA A 566 -26.45 17.69 11.27
CA ALA A 566 -26.40 19.00 11.85
C ALA A 566 -26.47 20.08 10.78
N LYS A 567 -27.10 21.21 11.09
CA LYS A 567 -26.99 22.41 10.26
C LYS A 567 -25.54 22.87 10.25
N THR A 568 -24.99 23.12 9.07
CA THR A 568 -23.59 23.53 8.90
C THR A 568 -23.53 24.86 8.17
N VAL A 569 -22.76 25.81 8.70
CA VAL A 569 -22.44 27.06 8.01
C VAL A 569 -21.02 26.94 7.46
N PHE A 570 -20.90 26.93 6.13
CA PHE A 570 -19.60 26.85 5.44
C PHE A 570 -19.51 27.99 4.42
N PRO A 571 -19.05 29.19 4.83
CA PRO A 571 -19.08 30.38 3.97
C PRO A 571 -18.26 30.23 2.68
N ASP A 572 -17.22 29.39 2.69
CA ASP A 572 -16.38 29.14 1.52
C ASP A 572 -16.93 28.02 0.61
N ARG A 573 -18.17 27.54 0.80
CA ARG A 573 -18.79 26.49 -0.04
C ARG A 573 -18.73 26.82 -1.53
N GLU A 574 -19.17 28.02 -1.91
CA GLU A 574 -19.14 28.45 -3.32
C GLU A 574 -17.71 28.62 -3.84
N LYS A 575 -16.79 29.10 -2.98
CA LYS A 575 -15.36 29.20 -3.34
C LYS A 575 -14.78 27.81 -3.59
N LEU A 576 -15.09 26.83 -2.73
CA LEU A 576 -14.67 25.46 -2.88
C LEU A 576 -15.20 24.86 -4.19
N ASP A 577 -16.49 25.02 -4.48
CA ASP A 577 -17.09 24.55 -5.73
C ASP A 577 -16.38 25.12 -6.95
N ARG A 578 -16.19 26.44 -7.02
CA ARG A 578 -15.46 27.07 -8.14
C ARG A 578 -14.03 26.56 -8.28
N LEU A 579 -13.30 26.36 -7.18
CA LEU A 579 -11.94 25.84 -7.23
C LEU A 579 -11.90 24.39 -7.71
N VAL A 580 -12.85 23.55 -7.27
CA VAL A 580 -12.95 22.17 -7.74
C VAL A 580 -13.36 22.13 -9.21
N GLU A 581 -14.28 23.00 -9.66
CA GLU A 581 -14.62 23.14 -11.08
C GLU A 581 -13.44 23.57 -11.93
N GLN A 582 -12.61 24.52 -11.45
CA GLN A 582 -11.37 24.88 -12.13
C GLN A 582 -10.42 23.67 -12.19
N TYR A 583 -10.23 23.00 -11.05
CA TYR A 583 -9.34 21.85 -10.92
C TYR A 583 -9.70 20.70 -11.88
N ILE A 584 -10.97 20.30 -11.96
CA ILE A 584 -11.41 19.20 -12.85
C ILE A 584 -11.29 19.54 -14.34
N ASN A 585 -11.34 20.83 -14.69
CA ASN A 585 -11.24 21.30 -16.08
C ASN A 585 -9.80 21.65 -16.49
N THR A 586 -8.89 21.83 -15.53
CA THR A 586 -7.47 22.05 -15.78
C THR A 586 -6.77 20.70 -15.99
N PRO A 587 -6.04 20.51 -17.10
CA PRO A 587 -5.27 19.28 -17.29
C PRO A 587 -4.21 19.06 -16.18
N PRO A 588 -3.96 17.81 -15.75
CA PRO A 588 -3.05 17.51 -14.62
C PRO A 588 -1.57 17.87 -14.87
N TRP A 589 -1.18 18.09 -16.12
CA TRP A 589 0.15 18.55 -16.52
C TRP A 589 0.23 20.07 -16.73
N ASP A 590 -0.86 20.81 -16.55
CA ASP A 590 -0.87 22.27 -16.64
C ASP A 590 -0.31 22.87 -15.34
N PRO A 591 0.72 23.74 -15.39
CA PRO A 591 1.32 24.33 -14.19
C PRO A 591 0.34 25.13 -13.32
N SER A 592 -0.74 25.67 -13.89
CA SER A 592 -1.75 26.44 -13.14
C SER A 592 -2.50 25.60 -12.09
N ILE A 593 -2.49 24.27 -12.22
CA ILE A 593 -3.10 23.36 -11.24
C ILE A 593 -2.49 23.54 -9.84
N VAL A 594 -1.22 23.94 -9.77
CA VAL A 594 -0.49 24.13 -8.51
C VAL A 594 -1.13 25.20 -7.63
N ASP A 595 -1.54 26.32 -8.23
CA ASP A 595 -2.16 27.41 -7.47
C ASP A 595 -3.58 27.05 -7.01
N ILE A 596 -4.32 26.30 -7.83
CA ILE A 596 -5.65 25.78 -7.49
C ILE A 596 -5.55 24.83 -6.29
N VAL A 597 -4.61 23.88 -6.34
CA VAL A 597 -4.37 22.92 -5.25
C VAL A 597 -3.94 23.64 -3.97
N LYS A 598 -3.06 24.64 -4.05
CA LYS A 598 -2.68 25.45 -2.87
C LYS A 598 -3.90 26.11 -2.22
N GLU A 599 -4.82 26.67 -3.00
CA GLU A 599 -6.06 27.25 -2.45
C GLU A 599 -6.99 26.20 -1.83
N LEU A 600 -7.10 25.02 -2.44
CA LEU A 600 -7.85 23.89 -1.87
C LEU A 600 -7.25 23.42 -0.54
N LEU A 601 -5.92 23.32 -0.45
CA LEU A 601 -5.21 22.98 0.78
C LEU A 601 -5.37 24.07 1.86
N LYS A 602 -5.40 25.35 1.48
CA LYS A 602 -5.73 26.44 2.42
C LYS A 602 -7.16 26.34 2.96
N ILE A 603 -8.13 25.94 2.15
CA ILE A 603 -9.49 25.64 2.62
C ILE A 603 -9.46 24.46 3.59
N HIS A 604 -8.75 23.37 3.24
CA HIS A 604 -8.57 22.24 4.15
C HIS A 604 -7.92 22.67 5.47
N LEU A 605 -6.90 23.55 5.47
CA LEU A 605 -6.31 24.08 6.70
C LEU A 605 -7.35 24.90 7.47
N LYS A 606 -8.00 25.87 6.84
CA LYS A 606 -8.99 26.74 7.50
C LYS A 606 -10.08 25.95 8.23
N TYR A 607 -10.62 24.91 7.58
CA TYR A 607 -11.75 24.14 8.12
C TYR A 607 -11.36 22.80 8.75
N ARG A 608 -10.15 22.30 8.53
CA ARG A 608 -9.65 21.00 9.00
C ARG A 608 -10.64 19.86 8.78
N PHE A 609 -10.87 19.48 7.53
CA PHE A 609 -11.84 18.41 7.20
C PHE A 609 -11.47 17.05 7.82
N TRP A 610 -10.18 16.81 8.03
CA TRP A 610 -9.64 15.64 8.71
C TRP A 610 -8.27 15.95 9.29
N ILE A 611 -7.74 15.05 10.12
CA ILE A 611 -6.41 15.16 10.69
C ILE A 611 -5.41 14.34 9.87
N THR A 612 -4.48 15.00 9.18
CA THR A 612 -3.26 14.34 8.69
C THR A 612 -2.30 14.08 9.84
N VAL A 613 -1.81 12.83 9.95
CA VAL A 613 -0.88 12.42 11.00
C VAL A 613 0.54 12.21 10.45
N PHE A 614 0.71 11.30 9.49
CA PHE A 614 2.02 10.99 8.92
C PHE A 614 1.94 10.31 7.54
N SER A 615 3.05 10.31 6.80
CA SER A 615 3.26 9.32 5.73
C SER A 615 3.89 8.06 6.34
N PRO A 616 3.35 6.85 6.07
CA PRO A 616 3.77 5.63 6.74
C PRO A 616 5.19 5.22 6.36
N ALA A 617 5.86 4.52 7.27
CA ALA A 617 7.15 3.90 7.07
C ALA A 617 6.96 2.40 6.85
N ARG A 618 7.02 1.97 5.60
CA ARG A 618 6.78 0.60 5.14
C ARG A 618 8.08 -0.20 5.22
N TYR A 619 8.11 -1.33 5.93
CA TYR A 619 9.34 -2.11 6.08
C TYR A 619 9.34 -3.31 5.15
N MET A 620 9.57 -2.99 3.88
CA MET A 620 9.68 -3.96 2.81
C MET A 620 11.05 -4.64 2.89
N VAL A 621 11.06 -5.94 3.19
CA VAL A 621 12.29 -6.72 3.35
C VAL A 621 12.36 -7.80 2.28
N ALA A 622 13.42 -7.72 1.49
CA ALA A 622 13.81 -8.72 0.52
C ALA A 622 14.87 -9.66 1.10
N ASN A 623 14.89 -10.91 0.64
CA ASN A 623 15.95 -11.87 0.89
C ASN A 623 16.85 -11.99 -0.34
N SER A 624 18.11 -11.65 -0.20
CA SER A 624 19.08 -11.73 -1.29
C SER A 624 19.73 -13.11 -1.50
N TYR A 625 19.26 -14.14 -0.78
CA TYR A 625 19.86 -15.47 -0.85
C TYR A 625 19.65 -16.14 -2.21
N CYS A 626 18.40 -16.34 -2.66
CA CYS A 626 18.12 -16.93 -3.98
C CYS A 626 18.02 -15.89 -5.10
N TRP A 627 17.61 -14.65 -4.79
CA TRP A 627 17.33 -13.60 -5.76
C TRP A 627 18.11 -12.33 -5.44
N GLU A 628 18.72 -11.69 -6.42
CA GLU A 628 19.39 -10.40 -6.27
C GLU A 628 18.81 -9.36 -7.23
N GLY A 629 19.25 -8.11 -7.12
CA GLY A 629 18.74 -7.01 -7.96
C GLY A 629 17.46 -6.35 -7.45
N TRP A 630 17.07 -6.58 -6.20
CA TRP A 630 15.92 -5.92 -5.56
C TRP A 630 16.00 -4.39 -5.66
N PRO A 631 14.86 -3.70 -5.78
CA PRO A 631 14.83 -2.25 -5.74
C PRO A 631 15.17 -1.77 -4.33
N THR A 632 16.07 -0.80 -4.24
CA THR A 632 16.52 -0.18 -2.98
C THR A 632 16.64 1.32 -3.16
N LEU A 633 16.94 2.05 -2.08
CA LEU A 633 17.16 3.49 -2.13
C LEU A 633 18.22 3.89 -3.17
N THR A 634 19.30 3.12 -3.29
CA THR A 634 20.39 3.37 -4.26
C THR A 634 20.14 2.75 -5.63
N ASN A 635 19.24 1.77 -5.73
CA ASN A 635 18.83 1.12 -6.97
C ASN A 635 17.32 1.28 -7.20
N ARG A 636 16.88 2.54 -7.34
CA ARG A 636 15.46 2.89 -7.37
C ARG A 636 14.86 2.79 -8.78
N TYR A 637 14.61 1.56 -9.24
CA TYR A 637 13.98 1.32 -10.54
C TYR A 637 12.48 0.96 -10.45
N ALA A 638 12.00 0.59 -9.26
CA ALA A 638 10.61 0.27 -8.98
C ALA A 638 10.29 0.52 -7.50
N GLU A 639 9.02 0.68 -7.18
CA GLU A 639 8.57 0.65 -5.78
C GLU A 639 8.32 -0.80 -5.34
N PRO A 640 8.84 -1.22 -4.18
CA PRO A 640 8.77 -2.62 -3.75
C PRO A 640 7.44 -2.93 -3.06
N LYS A 641 6.30 -2.66 -3.72
CA LYS A 641 4.97 -2.80 -3.10
C LYS A 641 4.23 -4.03 -3.60
N PRO A 642 4.20 -5.15 -2.86
CA PRO A 642 3.65 -6.40 -3.31
C PRO A 642 2.12 -6.37 -3.35
N TYR A 643 1.45 -5.35 -2.81
CA TYR A 643 0.00 -5.16 -2.96
C TYR A 643 -0.39 -4.32 -4.19
N CYS A 644 0.59 -3.92 -5.01
CA CYS A 644 0.38 -3.08 -6.16
C CYS A 644 0.86 -3.74 -7.44
N SER A 645 0.23 -3.38 -8.56
CA SER A 645 0.64 -3.83 -9.89
C SER A 645 2.04 -3.39 -10.28
N SER A 646 2.55 -2.30 -9.70
CA SER A 646 3.94 -1.87 -9.89
C SER A 646 4.96 -2.92 -9.42
N PHE A 647 4.55 -3.89 -8.59
CA PHE A 647 5.40 -5.01 -8.18
C PHE A 647 5.85 -5.89 -9.34
N LEU A 648 5.15 -5.89 -10.48
CA LEU A 648 5.64 -6.53 -11.69
C LEU A 648 7.03 -6.02 -12.06
N PHE A 649 7.30 -4.73 -11.91
CA PHE A 649 8.62 -4.19 -12.21
C PHE A 649 9.69 -4.69 -11.25
N THR A 650 9.36 -4.94 -9.97
CA THR A 650 10.23 -5.66 -9.03
C THR A 650 10.50 -7.08 -9.52
N ILE A 651 9.47 -7.83 -9.90
CA ILE A 651 9.60 -9.21 -10.44
C ILE A 651 10.45 -9.24 -11.72
N LEU A 652 10.35 -8.20 -12.55
CA LEU A 652 11.13 -8.05 -13.77
C LEU A 652 12.61 -7.71 -13.50
N GLY A 653 12.90 -7.01 -12.40
CA GLY A 653 14.25 -6.54 -12.09
C GLY A 653 15.10 -7.50 -11.25
N VAL A 654 14.50 -8.49 -10.59
CA VAL A 654 15.25 -9.51 -9.84
C VAL A 654 15.83 -10.58 -10.77
N LYS A 655 16.93 -11.20 -10.35
CA LYS A 655 17.58 -12.32 -11.05
C LYS A 655 18.13 -13.36 -10.07
N PRO A 656 18.40 -14.60 -10.49
CA PRO A 656 18.98 -15.63 -9.62
C PRO A 656 20.37 -15.22 -9.11
N SER A 657 20.63 -15.47 -7.84
CA SER A 657 21.94 -15.20 -7.21
C SER A 657 23.02 -16.25 -7.52
N GLY A 658 22.60 -17.40 -8.06
CA GLY A 658 23.44 -18.59 -8.26
C GLY A 658 23.61 -19.48 -7.02
N ARG A 659 23.04 -19.13 -5.85
CA ARG A 659 23.13 -19.94 -4.62
C ARG A 659 22.08 -21.05 -4.54
N CYS A 660 20.90 -20.79 -5.10
CA CYS A 660 19.81 -21.76 -5.12
C CYS A 660 19.85 -22.50 -6.46
N PRO A 661 19.67 -23.83 -6.49
CA PRO A 661 19.60 -24.58 -7.74
C PRO A 661 18.50 -24.01 -8.64
N ILE A 662 18.81 -23.87 -9.93
CA ILE A 662 17.88 -23.41 -10.97
C ILE A 662 17.72 -24.49 -12.03
N LYS A 663 16.57 -24.49 -12.71
CA LYS A 663 16.34 -25.29 -13.93
C LYS A 663 15.90 -24.39 -15.07
N ASP A 664 14.90 -23.53 -14.85
CA ASP A 664 14.24 -22.73 -15.89
C ASP A 664 14.21 -21.21 -15.61
N ALA A 665 14.73 -20.76 -14.46
CA ALA A 665 14.91 -19.33 -14.19
C ALA A 665 15.80 -18.66 -15.23
N ALA A 666 15.44 -17.45 -15.67
CA ALA A 666 16.31 -16.69 -16.57
C ALA A 666 17.47 -16.07 -15.79
N SER A 667 18.68 -16.13 -16.33
CA SER A 667 19.90 -15.69 -15.65
C SER A 667 20.09 -14.16 -15.59
N GLU A 668 19.43 -13.43 -16.51
CA GLU A 668 19.52 -11.97 -16.60
C GLU A 668 18.20 -11.31 -16.20
N PRO A 669 18.24 -10.11 -15.59
CA PRO A 669 17.04 -9.36 -15.28
C PRO A 669 16.44 -8.78 -16.56
N ALA A 670 15.13 -8.58 -16.56
CA ALA A 670 14.46 -7.95 -17.68
C ALA A 670 14.86 -6.47 -17.76
N LYS A 671 15.22 -6.01 -18.96
CA LYS A 671 15.48 -4.59 -19.22
C LYS A 671 14.22 -3.97 -19.80
N ILE A 672 13.58 -3.10 -19.02
CA ILE A 672 12.46 -2.29 -19.51
C ILE A 672 13.01 -1.34 -20.59
N PRO A 673 12.54 -1.40 -21.84
CA PRO A 673 13.04 -0.52 -22.90
C PRO A 673 12.78 0.95 -22.55
N LYS A 674 13.80 1.80 -22.51
CA LYS A 674 13.62 3.24 -22.21
C LYS A 674 12.60 3.93 -23.14
N GLN A 675 12.48 3.44 -24.37
CA GLN A 675 11.58 3.96 -25.40
C GLN A 675 10.09 3.79 -25.09
N ILE A 676 9.70 2.91 -24.16
CA ILE A 676 8.29 2.77 -23.74
C ILE A 676 7.96 3.65 -22.53
N THR A 677 8.93 4.38 -21.99
CA THR A 677 8.73 5.34 -20.90
C THR A 677 8.65 6.75 -21.49
N VAL A 678 7.52 7.41 -21.28
CA VAL A 678 7.21 8.72 -21.86
C VAL A 678 6.81 9.71 -20.79
N GLU A 679 6.86 11.01 -21.12
CA GLU A 679 6.28 12.02 -20.25
C GLU A 679 4.81 11.71 -19.97
N PHE A 680 4.37 12.05 -18.78
CA PHE A 680 2.99 11.82 -18.36
C PHE A 680 1.96 12.58 -19.20
N LYS A 681 2.39 13.66 -19.88
CA LYS A 681 1.54 14.50 -20.71
C LYS A 681 0.96 13.73 -21.92
N PRO A 682 -0.37 13.64 -22.06
CA PRO A 682 -1.05 13.12 -23.23
C PRO A 682 -0.76 13.92 -24.49
N LEU A 683 -1.00 13.28 -25.63
CA LEU A 683 -1.00 13.94 -26.93
C LEU A 683 -2.35 14.63 -27.18
N VAL A 684 -2.34 15.70 -27.96
CA VAL A 684 -3.57 16.40 -28.41
C VAL A 684 -3.60 16.36 -29.93
N SER A 685 -4.74 16.01 -30.51
CA SER A 685 -4.93 15.88 -31.96
C SER A 685 -6.33 16.35 -32.37
N GLU A 686 -6.43 17.10 -33.47
CA GLU A 686 -7.73 17.52 -34.04
C GLU A 686 -8.46 16.37 -34.74
N THR A 687 -7.71 15.38 -35.22
CA THR A 687 -8.24 14.22 -35.94
C THR A 687 -7.84 12.91 -35.24
N PRO A 688 -8.61 11.82 -35.45
CA PRO A 688 -8.21 10.50 -34.97
C PRO A 688 -6.81 10.14 -35.50
N PRO A 689 -6.00 9.41 -34.70
CA PRO A 689 -4.72 8.91 -35.19
C PRO A 689 -4.96 8.07 -36.45
N THR A 690 -4.24 8.38 -37.53
CA THR A 690 -4.45 7.74 -38.83
C THR A 690 -4.30 6.22 -38.69
N ALA A 691 -5.39 5.50 -38.95
CA ALA A 691 -5.33 4.06 -39.12
C ALA A 691 -4.33 3.79 -40.28
N PRO A 692 -3.30 2.95 -40.09
CA PRO A 692 -2.51 2.53 -41.22
C PRO A 692 -3.47 1.89 -42.24
N PRO A 693 -3.35 2.19 -43.55
CA PRO A 693 -4.25 1.65 -44.55
C PRO A 693 -4.27 0.14 -44.39
N THR A 694 -5.47 -0.43 -44.22
CA THR A 694 -5.68 -1.87 -44.24
C THR A 694 -4.99 -2.40 -45.49
N PRO A 695 -4.00 -3.32 -45.40
CA PRO A 695 -3.44 -3.89 -46.60
C PRO A 695 -4.54 -4.67 -47.29
N THR A 696 -5.09 -4.10 -48.36
CA THR A 696 -5.94 -4.83 -49.29
C THR A 696 -5.06 -5.92 -49.88
N VAL A 697 -5.20 -7.14 -49.35
CA VAL A 697 -4.64 -8.32 -49.99
C VAL A 697 -5.47 -8.54 -51.24
N THR A 698 -5.09 -7.87 -52.32
CA THR A 698 -5.55 -8.24 -53.65
C THR A 698 -4.92 -9.59 -53.94
N ILE A 699 -5.70 -10.67 -53.75
CA ILE A 699 -5.31 -11.99 -54.23
C ILE A 699 -5.38 -11.93 -55.75
N THR A 700 -4.29 -11.53 -56.39
CA THR A 700 -4.06 -11.85 -57.79
C THR A 700 -3.65 -13.31 -57.86
N THR A 701 -4.61 -14.19 -58.18
CA THR A 701 -4.30 -15.55 -58.62
C THR A 701 -3.31 -15.49 -59.78
N PRO A 702 -2.12 -16.11 -59.67
CA PRO A 702 -1.18 -16.13 -60.78
C PRO A 702 -1.67 -17.10 -61.86
N THR A 703 -1.87 -16.58 -63.06
CA THR A 703 -1.93 -17.38 -64.30
C THR A 703 -0.58 -18.11 -64.46
N PRO A 704 -0.55 -19.41 -64.80
CA PRO A 704 0.71 -20.12 -64.95
C PRO A 704 1.46 -19.63 -66.19
N THR A 705 2.60 -18.99 -65.99
CA THR A 705 3.54 -18.62 -67.06
C THR A 705 4.68 -19.62 -67.10
N ILE A 706 4.88 -20.21 -68.28
CA ILE A 706 5.92 -21.17 -68.60
C ILE A 706 7.31 -20.51 -68.55
N THR A 707 8.27 -21.23 -67.96
CA THR A 707 9.67 -20.87 -67.71
C THR A 707 10.48 -20.56 -68.97
N VAL A 708 11.34 -19.54 -68.91
CA VAL A 708 12.67 -19.56 -69.56
C VAL A 708 13.69 -18.87 -68.64
N THR A 709 14.73 -19.61 -68.24
CA THR A 709 15.84 -19.13 -67.41
C THR A 709 16.97 -18.59 -68.28
N PRO A 710 17.53 -17.41 -67.94
CA PRO A 710 18.95 -17.17 -68.19
C PRO A 710 19.71 -16.73 -66.93
N THR A 711 20.87 -17.34 -66.76
CA THR A 711 21.89 -17.14 -65.73
C THR A 711 22.65 -15.81 -65.93
N VAL A 712 22.77 -14.94 -64.91
CA VAL A 712 23.83 -13.91 -64.83
C VAL A 712 24.28 -13.67 -63.38
N MET A 713 25.59 -13.47 -63.24
CA MET A 713 26.42 -13.43 -62.02
C MET A 713 26.41 -12.09 -61.25
N ALA A 714 26.63 -12.21 -59.93
CA ALA A 714 27.36 -11.38 -58.96
C ALA A 714 27.15 -9.84 -58.88
N THR A 715 27.04 -9.30 -57.65
CA THR A 715 28.16 -8.63 -56.92
C THR A 715 27.68 -8.08 -55.58
N THR A 716 28.40 -8.41 -54.50
CA THR A 716 28.21 -7.91 -53.13
C THR A 716 29.02 -6.62 -52.94
N VAL A 717 28.43 -5.57 -52.38
CA VAL A 717 29.14 -4.34 -51.99
C VAL A 717 29.08 -4.18 -50.47
N THR A 718 30.25 -4.28 -49.82
CA THR A 718 30.44 -4.02 -48.39
C THR A 718 30.96 -2.59 -48.23
N VAL A 719 30.23 -1.74 -47.49
CA VAL A 719 30.68 -0.38 -47.16
C VAL A 719 31.14 -0.36 -45.70
N THR A 720 32.44 -0.22 -45.49
CA THR A 720 33.05 -0.03 -44.17
C THR A 720 33.26 1.46 -43.94
N THR A 721 32.65 2.03 -42.91
CA THR A 721 32.91 3.41 -42.45
C THR A 721 33.61 3.35 -41.08
N SER A 722 34.81 3.93 -41.00
CA SER A 722 35.57 4.10 -39.77
C SER A 722 35.45 5.55 -39.27
N VAL A 723 35.01 5.74 -38.03
CA VAL A 723 35.02 7.03 -37.32
C VAL A 723 36.03 6.94 -36.17
N PRO A 724 36.95 7.91 -36.02
CA PRO A 724 37.89 7.90 -34.90
C PRO A 724 37.20 8.43 -33.63
N VAL A 725 37.27 7.67 -32.53
CA VAL A 725 36.84 8.11 -31.20
C VAL A 725 38.09 8.32 -30.34
N THR A 726 38.31 9.56 -29.91
CA THR A 726 39.30 9.91 -28.89
C THR A 726 38.66 9.75 -27.52
N VAL A 727 39.18 8.87 -26.67
CA VAL A 727 38.77 8.73 -25.27
C VAL A 727 39.93 9.18 -24.38
N THR A 728 39.69 10.18 -23.54
CA THR A 728 40.53 10.53 -22.40
C THR A 728 39.73 10.32 -21.12
N THR A 729 40.14 9.34 -20.31
CA THR A 729 39.73 9.24 -18.90
C THR A 729 40.95 8.85 -18.08
N ALA A 730 41.34 9.74 -17.17
CA ALA A 730 42.37 9.52 -16.17
C ALA A 730 41.78 8.71 -14.99
N GLU A 731 42.43 7.59 -14.65
CA GLU A 731 42.14 6.83 -13.42
C GLU A 731 42.86 7.50 -12.23
N ILE A 732 42.09 7.96 -11.23
CA ILE A 732 42.61 8.27 -9.91
C ILE A 732 42.46 7.01 -9.04
N ARG A 733 43.56 6.29 -8.81
CA ARG A 733 43.64 5.21 -7.82
C ARG A 733 43.83 5.81 -6.43
N ILE A 734 42.80 5.77 -5.59
CA ILE A 734 42.93 5.96 -4.14
C ILE A 734 43.14 4.58 -3.52
N VAL A 735 44.38 4.28 -3.14
CA VAL A 735 44.73 3.13 -2.29
C VAL A 735 44.41 3.54 -0.85
N THR A 736 43.39 2.92 -0.25
CA THR A 736 43.18 2.96 1.21
C THR A 736 43.45 1.58 1.75
N SER A 737 44.54 1.47 2.53
CA SER A 737 44.92 0.27 3.27
C SER A 737 43.93 0.03 4.41
N ILE A 738 43.23 -1.10 4.37
CA ILE A 738 42.40 -1.56 5.49
C ILE A 738 43.33 -2.21 6.50
N VAL A 739 43.54 -1.52 7.63
CA VAL A 739 44.15 -2.11 8.83
C VAL A 739 43.10 -3.01 9.48
N THR A 740 43.33 -4.33 9.42
CA THR A 740 42.47 -5.32 10.04
C THR A 740 42.82 -5.45 11.53
N THR A 741 42.12 -4.74 12.41
CA THR A 741 42.10 -5.07 13.84
C THR A 741 41.04 -6.15 14.07
N LYS A 742 41.49 -7.39 14.33
CA LYS A 742 40.63 -8.46 14.84
C LYS A 742 40.08 -8.01 16.20
N VAL A 743 38.77 -7.82 16.27
CA VAL A 743 38.04 -7.74 17.55
C VAL A 743 37.49 -9.14 17.81
N GLU A 744 38.08 -9.84 18.78
CA GLU A 744 37.53 -11.11 19.28
C GLU A 744 36.27 -10.82 20.10
N VAL A 745 35.14 -11.35 19.66
CA VAL A 745 33.86 -11.33 20.39
C VAL A 745 33.96 -12.40 21.49
N PRO A 746 33.70 -12.08 22.77
CA PRO A 746 33.84 -13.07 23.84
C PRO A 746 32.73 -14.12 23.72
N THR A 747 33.13 -15.39 23.66
CA THR A 747 32.24 -16.53 23.85
C THR A 747 31.68 -16.50 25.28
N ILE A 748 30.37 -16.62 25.42
CA ILE A 748 29.73 -16.71 26.74
C ILE A 748 30.14 -18.03 27.38
N ASP A 749 30.88 -17.95 28.50
CA ASP A 749 31.24 -19.12 29.31
C ASP A 749 30.03 -19.58 30.14
N TRP A 750 29.30 -20.56 29.61
CA TRP A 750 28.18 -21.22 30.28
C TRP A 750 28.57 -21.94 31.58
N THR A 751 29.87 -22.17 31.80
CA THR A 751 30.37 -22.78 33.04
C THR A 751 30.11 -21.86 34.23
N LEU A 752 30.29 -20.55 34.07
CA LEU A 752 30.08 -19.57 35.14
C LEU A 752 28.59 -19.47 35.53
N VAL A 753 27.70 -19.47 34.54
CA VAL A 753 26.24 -19.42 34.75
C VAL A 753 25.74 -20.70 35.44
N THR A 754 26.29 -21.85 35.05
CA THR A 754 25.96 -23.14 35.66
C THR A 754 26.46 -23.22 37.11
N VAL A 755 27.68 -22.75 37.39
CA VAL A 755 28.24 -22.70 38.74
C VAL A 755 27.45 -21.75 39.64
N LEU A 756 27.07 -20.57 39.15
CA LEU A 756 26.22 -19.62 39.90
C LEU A 756 24.84 -20.22 40.22
N SER A 757 24.24 -20.97 39.29
CA SER A 757 22.94 -21.62 39.49
C SER A 757 23.02 -22.73 40.55
N ILE A 758 24.10 -23.52 40.54
CA ILE A 758 24.35 -24.56 41.55
C ILE A 758 24.60 -23.92 42.92
N MET A 759 25.35 -22.81 42.99
CA MET A 759 25.61 -22.08 44.23
C MET A 759 24.32 -21.53 44.85
N ILE A 760 23.43 -20.94 44.03
CA ILE A 760 22.12 -20.46 44.49
C ILE A 760 21.26 -21.60 45.04
N LEU A 761 21.29 -22.77 44.38
CA LEU A 761 20.58 -23.96 44.85
C LEU A 761 21.12 -24.45 46.21
N ILE A 762 22.45 -24.51 46.38
CA ILE A 762 23.09 -24.91 47.64
C ILE A 762 22.75 -23.94 48.76
N VAL A 763 22.79 -22.63 48.50
CA VAL A 763 22.40 -21.60 49.47
C VAL A 763 20.92 -21.73 49.86
N GLY A 764 20.03 -21.97 48.88
CA GLY A 764 18.61 -22.22 49.13
C GLY A 764 18.37 -23.45 50.02
N VAL A 765 19.09 -24.54 49.78
CA VAL A 765 19.02 -25.77 50.59
C VAL A 765 19.58 -25.53 52.01
N ALA A 766 20.70 -24.81 52.14
CA ALA A 766 21.29 -24.47 53.44
C ALA A 766 20.35 -23.58 54.29
N ILE A 767 19.74 -22.56 53.68
CA ILE A 767 18.73 -21.72 54.35
C ILE A 767 17.53 -22.57 54.77
N GLY A 768 17.05 -23.47 53.90
CA GLY A 768 15.99 -24.41 54.22
C GLY A 768 16.33 -25.32 55.42
N TYR A 769 17.59 -25.79 55.50
CA TYR A 769 18.06 -26.63 56.61
C TYR A 769 18.15 -25.85 57.93
N VAL A 770 18.67 -24.61 57.91
CA VAL A 770 18.75 -23.73 59.09
C VAL A 770 17.35 -23.37 59.61
N LEU A 771 16.40 -23.07 58.71
CA LEU A 771 15.01 -22.80 59.09
C LEU A 771 14.32 -24.04 59.68
N ARG A 772 14.64 -25.25 59.16
CA ARG A 772 14.13 -26.51 59.69
C ARG A 772 14.73 -26.87 61.05
N ALA A 773 16.01 -26.56 61.28
CA ALA A 773 16.69 -26.73 62.56
C ALA A 773 16.11 -25.79 63.63
N ARG A 774 15.91 -24.49 63.31
CA ARG A 774 15.23 -23.52 64.21
C ARG A 774 13.81 -23.95 64.61
N LYS A 775 13.09 -24.62 63.69
CA LYS A 775 11.74 -25.16 63.96
C LYS A 775 11.74 -26.33 64.95
N LYS A 776 12.82 -27.12 65.02
CA LYS A 776 12.99 -28.19 66.04
C LYS A 776 13.37 -27.64 67.41
N THR A 777 14.15 -26.57 67.49
CA THR A 777 14.53 -25.95 68.77
C THR A 777 13.36 -25.23 69.44
N VAL A 778 12.49 -24.58 68.65
CA VAL A 778 11.27 -23.89 69.14
C VAL A 778 10.11 -24.86 69.47
N ALA A 779 10.26 -26.15 69.16
CA ALA A 779 9.29 -27.19 69.53
C ALA A 779 9.66 -27.92 70.84
N LYS A 780 10.83 -27.63 71.44
CA LYS A 780 11.30 -28.19 72.72
C LYS A 780 11.35 -27.17 73.88
N SER A 781 10.91 -25.93 73.65
CA SER A 781 10.56 -24.92 74.67
C SER A 781 9.10 -24.53 74.49
#